data_AF-A0A8H6NIE1-F1
#
_entry.id   AF-A0A8H6NIE1-F1
#
_cell.length_a   1.000
_cell.length_b   1.000
_cell.length_c   1.000
_cell.angle_alpha   90.00
_cell.angle_beta   90.00
_cell.angle_gamma   90.00
#
_symmetry.space_group_name_H-M   'P 1'
#
loop_
_entity.id
_entity.type
_entity.pdbx_description
1 polymer ?
#
loop_
_entity_poly.entity_id
_entity_poly.type
_entity_poly.pdbx_seq_one_letter_code
_entity_poly.pdbx_strand_id
1 'polypeptide(L)'
;MHASGPAQLLAAISVLSVARAAPPPPGNLWRVWPPIDYSDVLFAGWEQIPVEKEVQIYDGVAENRTYAHHPELFAVGNNVFLIHSSAVVDEDSMGQDVWISASADGGATWGPSRTLMPAAMLPNQTEEFDWKYWCDRGIAQRAWQALGFVHLGGDGEEELYAIGQSGSRWCPGRWATAGRIARKISLEGEPLGDPCWIEKNEFTESQLYAETVYGTEYGMKDCVKSAEINAALVKPNEAPAWSPWLYNNGLVAADGTHQMEEQTFAVWHDDEDSPTGGYWQRHWRDISPERENTHSVWVEYNEDPEGDGWYPKVKNQTGNEIYKTNIPDAKTKQFLGQLGGGCGKAGDGDRYLLSNPRYNAADPQRQPLTLAMSRGKDQRYTAVGVLRTGARKEIVPDTRGGIKNRAHGFSYPTAVQVGDRLVVAYSENKENIWVSIVDVAALPKEGDACNGGTVLSQLLDSSIPAIGDVSITVLVRKQEQADLLREKGLNAVLFNGLDDSDQLRAAASEHDYIIHTPTGFHTGSAVALIEGLGERSQKTGKDVHFIHTSGTSNLAQRTITKQPGEIHDWSDKDDDVFEFEEKMEAEEAYGQRMTDIAVIKTAERAGVKSYIMMPPTVYGRGTGHFNQGSMQIPSVIRGAIKAGQAEYVGDGTARLGHVHVTDLALLYELVFGKILAGEELRSGRRGIYFSNTGNHSWHELATEVGKAGVKLGALKTAEPRSVSLEEAGSKWLNATPQVAEMNYAAHSSTKPVLATELGWKPKKTEQDWEKSFVESFQMVLDEQKK
;
A
#
# COMPACT_ATOMS: atom_id res chain seq x y z
N MET A 1 -29.18 52.38 52.22
CA MET A 1 -28.49 51.47 53.16
C MET A 1 -28.70 50.05 52.66
N HIS A 2 -27.71 49.43 52.04
CA HIS A 2 -27.26 48.08 52.36
C HIS A 2 -26.07 47.73 51.48
N ALA A 3 -25.13 47.05 52.13
CA ALA A 3 -23.78 46.84 51.70
C ALA A 3 -23.65 45.60 50.80
N SER A 4 -22.70 45.72 49.88
CA SER A 4 -21.92 44.71 49.17
C SER A 4 -21.73 43.33 49.82
N GLY A 5 -21.85 42.28 48.99
CA GLY A 5 -21.29 40.93 49.14
C GLY A 5 -21.34 40.22 47.77
N PRO A 6 -20.34 39.38 47.40
CA PRO A 6 -19.71 39.40 46.08
C PRO A 6 -20.41 38.53 45.01
N ALA A 7 -20.30 38.98 43.76
CA ALA A 7 -20.67 38.21 42.58
C ALA A 7 -19.76 36.97 42.46
N GLN A 8 -20.36 35.79 42.42
CA GLN A 8 -19.71 34.56 41.99
C GLN A 8 -19.39 34.68 40.50
N LEU A 9 -18.10 34.81 40.19
CA LEU A 9 -17.56 34.61 38.86
C LEU A 9 -17.67 33.12 38.54
N LEU A 10 -18.75 32.69 37.87
CA LEU A 10 -18.75 31.39 37.19
C LEU A 10 -17.82 31.53 35.97
N ALA A 11 -16.55 31.19 36.16
CA ALA A 11 -15.67 30.87 35.06
C ALA A 11 -16.19 29.57 34.43
N ALA A 12 -16.98 29.69 33.37
CA ALA A 12 -17.19 28.61 32.43
C ALA A 12 -15.85 28.38 31.72
N ILE A 13 -15.04 27.47 32.25
CA ILE A 13 -13.93 26.87 31.52
C ILE A 13 -14.59 26.01 30.44
N SER A 14 -14.79 26.58 29.25
CA SER A 14 -14.89 25.77 28.04
C SER A 14 -13.55 25.07 27.89
N VAL A 15 -13.48 23.82 28.33
CA VAL A 15 -12.50 22.88 27.81
C VAL A 15 -12.85 22.75 26.33
N LEU A 16 -12.17 23.53 25.49
CA LEU A 16 -12.00 23.19 24.09
C LEU A 16 -11.42 21.78 24.11
N SER A 17 -12.24 20.77 23.83
CA SER A 17 -11.75 19.44 23.51
C SER A 17 -10.84 19.63 22.30
N VAL A 18 -9.53 19.62 22.52
CA VAL A 18 -8.56 19.42 21.46
C VAL A 18 -9.02 18.14 20.75
N ALA A 19 -9.42 18.28 19.49
CA ALA A 19 -9.83 17.15 18.69
C ALA A 19 -8.60 16.25 18.53
N ARG A 20 -8.60 15.12 19.25
CA ARG A 20 -7.61 14.04 19.06
C ARG A 20 -7.54 13.69 17.58
N ALA A 21 -6.35 13.58 17.02
CA ALA A 21 -6.19 12.90 15.74
C ALA A 21 -6.51 11.41 15.97
N ALA A 22 -7.72 10.99 15.61
CA ALA A 22 -8.08 9.57 15.69
C ALA A 22 -7.26 8.77 14.66
N PRO A 23 -6.94 7.49 14.92
CA PRO A 23 -6.40 6.61 13.90
C PRO A 23 -7.26 6.69 12.62
N PRO A 24 -6.65 6.54 11.42
CA PRO A 24 -7.39 6.67 10.18
C PRO A 24 -8.57 5.69 10.19
N PRO A 25 -9.73 6.13 9.68
CA PRO A 25 -10.87 5.24 9.55
C PRO A 25 -10.44 3.94 8.85
N PRO A 26 -10.77 2.75 9.40
CA PRO A 26 -10.33 1.47 8.83
C PRO A 26 -10.60 1.33 7.31
N GLY A 27 -11.70 1.90 6.83
CA GLY A 27 -12.06 1.93 5.41
C GLY A 27 -11.22 2.84 4.52
N ASN A 28 -10.14 3.43 5.03
CA ASN A 28 -9.31 4.40 4.32
C ASN A 28 -7.81 4.04 4.28
N LEU A 29 -7.43 2.86 4.78
CA LEU A 29 -6.03 2.43 4.87
C LEU A 29 -5.43 2.05 3.51
N TRP A 30 -6.23 1.56 2.56
CA TRP A 30 -5.76 1.20 1.22
C TRP A 30 -6.07 2.32 0.21
N ARG A 31 -5.04 3.03 -0.26
CA ARG A 31 -5.12 4.11 -1.26
C ARG A 31 -4.13 3.92 -2.42
N VAL A 32 -3.81 2.66 -2.68
CA VAL A 32 -2.80 2.25 -3.65
C VAL A 32 -3.23 2.58 -5.09
N TRP A 33 -2.29 3.13 -5.87
CA TRP A 33 -2.45 3.38 -7.31
C TRP A 33 -1.29 2.77 -8.12
N PRO A 34 -1.54 2.19 -9.32
CA PRO A 34 -2.86 1.92 -9.91
C PRO A 34 -3.65 0.94 -9.03
N PRO A 35 -4.96 0.83 -9.18
CA PRO A 35 -5.74 -0.07 -8.37
C PRO A 35 -5.71 -1.49 -8.95
N ILE A 36 -6.04 -2.50 -8.14
CA ILE A 36 -5.96 -3.94 -8.51
C ILE A 36 -6.63 -4.21 -9.86
N ASP A 37 -5.87 -4.76 -10.80
CA ASP A 37 -6.39 -5.35 -12.03
C ASP A 37 -6.67 -6.84 -11.83
N TYR A 38 -7.91 -7.20 -11.57
CA TYR A 38 -8.32 -8.60 -11.40
C TYR A 38 -8.17 -9.47 -12.66
N SER A 39 -7.99 -8.89 -13.85
CA SER A 39 -7.73 -9.68 -15.07
C SER A 39 -6.27 -10.04 -15.25
N ASP A 40 -5.37 -9.25 -14.67
CA ASP A 40 -3.96 -9.61 -14.58
C ASP A 40 -3.79 -10.57 -13.39
N VAL A 41 -3.81 -11.85 -13.71
CA VAL A 41 -3.75 -12.93 -12.73
C VAL A 41 -2.41 -12.97 -12.01
N LEU A 42 -1.34 -12.51 -12.66
CA LEU A 42 0.01 -12.62 -12.13
C LEU A 42 0.43 -11.38 -11.37
N PHE A 43 0.25 -10.19 -11.94
CA PHE A 43 0.78 -8.95 -11.36
C PHE A 43 -0.28 -8.01 -10.83
N ALA A 44 -1.56 -8.31 -11.03
CA ALA A 44 -2.67 -7.48 -10.56
C ALA A 44 -2.57 -6.01 -11.04
N GLY A 45 -1.93 -5.75 -12.19
CA GLY A 45 -1.77 -4.40 -12.75
C GLY A 45 -0.64 -3.58 -12.12
N TRP A 46 0.23 -4.20 -11.32
CA TRP A 46 1.34 -3.52 -10.64
C TRP A 46 2.71 -3.95 -11.15
N GLU A 47 3.69 -3.09 -10.95
CA GLU A 47 5.07 -3.38 -11.34
C GLU A 47 5.72 -4.38 -10.38
N GLN A 48 6.58 -5.24 -10.92
CA GLN A 48 7.44 -6.13 -10.15
C GLN A 48 8.51 -5.31 -9.41
N ILE A 49 8.67 -5.57 -8.11
CA ILE A 49 9.76 -5.01 -7.32
C ILE A 49 11.08 -5.65 -7.79
N PRO A 50 12.15 -4.87 -8.00
CA PRO A 50 13.47 -5.43 -8.27
C PRO A 50 13.92 -6.34 -7.11
N VAL A 51 13.95 -7.64 -7.35
CA VAL A 51 14.42 -8.65 -6.39
C VAL A 51 15.89 -8.93 -6.67
N GLU A 52 16.77 -8.69 -5.69
CA GLU A 52 18.21 -8.98 -5.80
C GLU A 52 18.45 -10.48 -5.94
N LYS A 53 17.72 -11.27 -5.14
CA LYS A 53 17.91 -12.72 -5.08
C LYS A 53 16.65 -13.43 -4.62
N GLU A 54 16.41 -14.59 -5.21
CA GLU A 54 15.41 -15.55 -4.76
C GLU A 54 16.12 -16.85 -4.41
N VAL A 55 15.84 -17.39 -3.24
CA VAL A 55 16.48 -18.59 -2.71
C VAL A 55 15.41 -19.58 -2.31
N GLN A 56 15.44 -20.78 -2.90
CA GLN A 56 14.63 -21.89 -2.43
C GLN A 56 15.31 -22.49 -1.20
N ILE A 57 14.70 -22.31 -0.03
CA ILE A 57 15.23 -22.79 1.25
C ILE A 57 14.88 -24.26 1.47
N TYR A 58 13.70 -24.66 0.95
CA TYR A 58 13.17 -26.00 1.11
C TYR A 58 12.41 -26.42 -0.14
N ASP A 59 12.78 -27.57 -0.72
CA ASP A 59 12.07 -28.23 -1.82
C ASP A 59 11.38 -29.48 -1.29
N GLY A 60 10.06 -29.42 -1.15
CA GLY A 60 9.30 -30.50 -0.51
C GLY A 60 9.33 -31.82 -1.28
N VAL A 61 9.52 -31.79 -2.60
CA VAL A 61 9.65 -33.01 -3.40
C VAL A 61 11.02 -33.64 -3.19
N ALA A 62 12.07 -32.83 -3.17
CA ALA A 62 13.44 -33.32 -2.93
C ALA A 62 13.59 -33.95 -1.55
N GLU A 63 12.91 -33.39 -0.54
CA GLU A 63 12.92 -33.89 0.85
C GLU A 63 11.93 -35.03 1.09
N ASN A 64 11.14 -35.43 0.08
CA ASN A 64 10.05 -36.42 0.21
C ASN A 64 9.05 -36.06 1.32
N ARG A 65 8.82 -34.75 1.49
CA ARG A 65 8.02 -34.10 2.54
C ARG A 65 7.37 -32.88 1.96
N THR A 66 6.23 -33.11 1.31
CA THR A 66 5.60 -32.15 0.41
C THR A 66 4.61 -31.22 1.10
N TYR A 67 4.58 -31.21 2.44
CA TYR A 67 4.03 -30.08 3.19
C TYR A 67 5.18 -29.25 3.76
N ALA A 68 5.20 -27.96 3.44
CA ALA A 68 6.06 -26.98 4.10
C ALA A 68 5.35 -25.62 4.19
N HIS A 69 5.23 -25.07 5.39
CA HIS A 69 4.46 -23.85 5.63
C HIS A 69 4.91 -23.10 6.88
N HIS A 70 4.25 -21.98 7.18
CA HIS A 70 4.51 -21.14 8.35
C HIS A 70 5.99 -20.73 8.50
N PRO A 71 6.62 -20.12 7.47
CA PRO A 71 7.98 -19.63 7.62
C PRO A 71 8.01 -18.42 8.54
N GLU A 72 8.90 -18.45 9.53
CA GLU A 72 9.14 -17.34 10.45
C GLU A 72 10.61 -16.94 10.35
N LEU A 73 10.87 -15.63 10.25
CA LEU A 73 12.21 -15.06 10.14
C LEU A 73 12.62 -14.32 11.41
N PHE A 74 13.91 -14.36 11.72
CA PHE A 74 14.52 -13.53 12.75
C PHE A 74 15.95 -13.15 12.36
N ALA A 75 16.44 -12.00 12.80
CA ALA A 75 17.79 -11.55 12.50
C ALA A 75 18.52 -11.04 13.76
N VAL A 76 19.80 -11.41 13.88
CA VAL A 76 20.74 -10.88 14.88
C VAL A 76 22.01 -10.46 14.16
N GLY A 77 22.20 -9.15 14.01
CA GLY A 77 23.26 -8.60 13.16
C GLY A 77 23.05 -9.05 11.71
N ASN A 78 24.05 -9.71 11.13
CA ASN A 78 23.98 -10.27 9.78
C ASN A 78 23.43 -11.71 9.74
N ASN A 79 23.25 -12.35 10.90
CA ASN A 79 22.73 -13.70 10.95
C ASN A 79 21.21 -13.66 10.80
N VAL A 80 20.67 -14.44 9.87
CA VAL A 80 19.25 -14.58 9.61
C VAL A 80 18.86 -16.04 9.82
N PHE A 81 17.79 -16.26 10.59
CA PHE A 81 17.26 -17.57 10.90
C PHE A 81 15.88 -17.71 10.29
N LEU A 82 15.61 -18.88 9.73
CA LEU A 82 14.30 -19.24 9.22
C LEU A 82 13.88 -20.56 9.85
N ILE A 83 12.75 -20.57 10.54
CA ILE A 83 12.06 -21.82 10.88
C ILE A 83 10.82 -21.99 10.03
N HIS A 84 10.44 -23.23 9.73
CA HIS A 84 9.19 -23.56 9.06
C HIS A 84 8.63 -24.90 9.54
N SER A 85 7.35 -25.12 9.31
CA SER A 85 6.70 -26.42 9.57
C SER A 85 6.92 -27.34 8.36
N SER A 86 7.07 -28.64 8.57
CA SER A 86 7.07 -29.63 7.47
C SER A 86 6.41 -30.95 7.86
N ALA A 87 5.79 -31.63 6.89
CA ALA A 87 5.21 -32.97 7.03
C ALA A 87 5.29 -33.73 5.70
N VAL A 88 4.97 -35.03 5.74
CA VAL A 88 5.02 -35.93 4.57
C VAL A 88 4.20 -35.37 3.39
N VAL A 89 2.94 -34.99 3.63
CA VAL A 89 2.04 -34.44 2.60
C VAL A 89 1.06 -33.40 3.17
N ASP A 90 0.59 -33.60 4.40
CA ASP A 90 -0.58 -32.90 4.93
C ASP A 90 -0.28 -31.94 6.07
N GLU A 91 -0.92 -30.78 6.03
CA GLU A 91 -0.98 -29.82 7.14
C GLU A 91 -1.64 -30.42 8.38
N ASP A 92 -1.08 -30.15 9.55
CA ASP A 92 -1.49 -30.64 10.88
C ASP A 92 -1.56 -32.17 10.99
N SER A 93 -0.75 -32.88 10.20
CA SER A 93 -0.67 -34.34 10.26
C SER A 93 0.34 -34.82 11.31
N MET A 94 0.12 -36.02 11.82
CA MET A 94 1.10 -36.71 12.65
C MET A 94 2.35 -37.05 11.83
N GLY A 95 3.51 -36.62 12.32
CA GLY A 95 4.75 -36.58 11.54
C GLY A 95 5.18 -35.14 11.19
N GLN A 96 4.32 -34.15 11.44
CA GLN A 96 4.70 -32.75 11.27
C GLN A 96 5.65 -32.26 12.37
N ASP A 97 6.73 -31.61 11.95
CA ASP A 97 7.83 -31.14 12.77
C ASP A 97 8.26 -29.70 12.38
N VAL A 98 9.17 -29.11 13.16
CA VAL A 98 9.72 -27.76 12.88
C VAL A 98 11.14 -27.90 12.37
N TRP A 99 11.43 -27.24 11.25
CA TRP A 99 12.73 -27.21 10.58
C TRP A 99 13.38 -25.85 10.73
N ILE A 100 14.70 -25.80 10.58
CA ILE A 100 15.49 -24.56 10.59
C ILE A 100 16.52 -24.53 9.47
N SER A 101 16.72 -23.34 8.92
CA SER A 101 17.91 -22.96 8.16
C SER A 101 18.44 -21.61 8.67
N ALA A 102 19.73 -21.36 8.46
CA ALA A 102 20.39 -20.13 8.89
C ALA A 102 21.28 -19.58 7.78
N SER A 103 21.44 -18.27 7.77
CA SER A 103 22.28 -17.48 6.88
C SER A 103 23.16 -16.57 7.73
N ALA A 104 24.43 -16.41 7.34
CA ALA A 104 25.38 -15.53 8.04
C ALA A 104 25.70 -14.23 7.26
N ASP A 105 25.09 -14.04 6.10
CA ASP A 105 25.40 -12.97 5.14
C ASP A 105 24.16 -12.12 4.78
N GLY A 106 23.25 -11.96 5.73
CA GLY A 106 22.03 -11.16 5.55
C GLY A 106 20.99 -11.81 4.64
N GLY A 107 20.90 -13.14 4.66
CA GLY A 107 19.92 -13.92 3.90
C GLY A 107 20.34 -14.28 2.48
N ALA A 108 21.56 -13.93 2.05
CA ALA A 108 22.01 -14.16 0.68
C ALA A 108 22.38 -15.63 0.42
N THR A 109 22.98 -16.33 1.39
CA THR A 109 23.27 -17.75 1.34
C THR A 109 22.78 -18.45 2.59
N TRP A 110 22.28 -19.67 2.43
CA TRP A 110 21.63 -20.44 3.49
C TRP A 110 22.26 -21.81 3.64
N GLY A 111 22.38 -22.26 4.88
CA GLY A 111 22.71 -23.64 5.19
C GLY A 111 21.58 -24.61 4.82
N PRO A 112 21.83 -25.93 4.84
CA PRO A 112 20.79 -26.91 4.62
C PRO A 112 19.69 -26.79 5.68
N SER A 113 18.44 -26.89 5.25
CA SER A 113 17.30 -27.00 6.17
C SER A 113 17.36 -28.35 6.89
N ARG A 114 17.07 -28.37 8.19
CA ARG A 114 17.09 -29.58 9.03
C ARG A 114 16.02 -29.55 10.11
N THR A 115 15.56 -30.71 10.57
CA THR A 115 14.64 -30.81 11.71
C THR A 115 15.25 -30.17 12.97
N LEU A 116 14.57 -29.16 13.50
CA LEU A 116 14.89 -28.50 14.77
C LEU A 116 14.04 -29.01 15.93
N MET A 117 12.77 -29.35 15.73
CA MET A 117 11.91 -29.92 16.77
C MET A 117 11.19 -31.13 16.19
N PRO A 118 11.55 -32.36 16.57
CA PRO A 118 11.06 -33.57 15.90
C PRO A 118 9.56 -33.79 16.08
N ALA A 119 8.97 -34.60 15.21
CA ALA A 119 7.55 -34.93 15.28
C ALA A 119 7.18 -35.59 16.62
N ALA A 120 5.96 -35.33 17.12
CA ALA A 120 5.44 -35.88 18.37
C ALA A 120 4.95 -37.33 18.21
N MET A 121 5.85 -38.22 17.78
CA MET A 121 5.61 -39.65 17.54
C MET A 121 5.75 -40.46 18.82
N LEU A 122 4.90 -41.48 18.98
CA LEU A 122 5.04 -42.50 20.01
C LEU A 122 6.20 -43.46 19.65
N PRO A 123 6.86 -44.11 20.62
CA PRO A 123 7.95 -45.05 20.36
C PRO A 123 7.60 -46.20 19.40
N ASN A 124 6.33 -46.57 19.30
CA ASN A 124 5.85 -47.61 18.39
C ASN A 124 5.42 -47.07 17.00
N GLN A 125 5.49 -45.77 16.77
CA GLN A 125 5.20 -45.11 15.50
C GLN A 125 6.52 -44.79 14.79
N THR A 126 7.14 -45.81 14.22
CA THR A 126 8.49 -45.71 13.63
C THR A 126 8.50 -45.19 12.19
N GLU A 127 7.34 -45.01 11.58
CA GLU A 127 7.15 -44.52 10.22
C GLU A 127 6.14 -43.38 10.20
N GLU A 128 6.32 -42.43 9.29
CA GLU A 128 5.42 -41.30 9.08
C GLU A 128 4.49 -41.59 7.90
N PHE A 129 3.21 -41.30 8.09
CA PHE A 129 2.16 -41.51 7.10
C PHE A 129 1.35 -40.24 6.88
N ASP A 130 0.57 -40.22 5.80
CA ASP A 130 -0.33 -39.13 5.46
C ASP A 130 -1.48 -38.97 6.47
N TRP A 131 -2.16 -37.82 6.41
CA TRP A 131 -3.30 -37.50 7.26
C TRP A 131 -4.37 -38.58 7.23
N LYS A 132 -4.70 -39.07 6.03
CA LYS A 132 -5.76 -40.07 5.83
C LYS A 132 -5.44 -41.39 6.52
N TYR A 133 -4.21 -41.87 6.44
CA TYR A 133 -3.77 -43.12 7.08
C TYR A 133 -4.08 -43.13 8.58
N TRP A 134 -3.73 -42.05 9.26
CA TRP A 134 -3.89 -41.93 10.70
C TRP A 134 -5.35 -41.71 11.09
N CYS A 135 -6.06 -40.86 10.34
CA CYS A 135 -7.49 -40.59 10.58
C CYS A 135 -8.37 -41.82 10.39
N ASP A 136 -8.13 -42.63 9.35
CA ASP A 136 -8.89 -43.87 9.10
C ASP A 136 -8.76 -44.88 10.26
N ARG A 137 -7.72 -44.73 11.10
CA ARG A 137 -7.45 -45.56 12.29
C ARG A 137 -7.94 -44.91 13.59
N GLY A 138 -8.59 -43.75 13.53
CA GLY A 138 -9.08 -43.03 14.70
C GLY A 138 -7.96 -42.43 15.57
N ILE A 139 -6.76 -42.25 15.01
CA ILE A 139 -5.62 -41.70 15.73
C ILE A 139 -5.67 -40.17 15.65
N ALA A 140 -5.58 -39.50 16.80
CA ALA A 140 -5.50 -38.05 16.88
C ALA A 140 -4.16 -37.56 16.32
N GLN A 141 -4.18 -36.55 15.45
CA GLN A 141 -2.96 -35.96 14.91
C GLN A 141 -2.31 -35.05 15.95
N ARG A 142 -0.98 -35.15 16.11
CA ARG A 142 -0.14 -34.24 16.88
C ARG A 142 0.90 -33.65 15.94
N ALA A 143 0.80 -32.35 15.69
CA ALA A 143 1.71 -31.63 14.83
C ALA A 143 2.43 -30.54 15.61
N TRP A 144 3.67 -30.25 15.24
CA TRP A 144 4.35 -29.01 15.64
C TRP A 144 4.31 -28.00 14.50
N GLN A 145 3.91 -26.78 14.82
CA GLN A 145 3.92 -25.64 13.91
C GLN A 145 5.04 -24.69 14.33
N ALA A 146 5.81 -24.21 13.37
CA ALA A 146 6.75 -23.10 13.58
C ALA A 146 5.97 -21.84 14.00
N LEU A 147 6.41 -21.18 15.07
CA LEU A 147 5.68 -20.05 15.66
C LEU A 147 6.45 -18.72 15.61
N GLY A 148 7.75 -18.75 15.86
CA GLY A 148 8.59 -17.55 15.89
C GLY A 148 9.88 -17.76 16.66
N PHE A 149 10.54 -16.66 17.00
CA PHE A 149 11.77 -16.64 17.78
C PHE A 149 11.63 -15.74 18.99
N VAL A 150 12.40 -16.04 20.03
CA VAL A 150 12.59 -15.18 21.19
C VAL A 150 14.07 -14.97 21.42
N HIS A 151 14.45 -13.70 21.53
CA HIS A 151 15.80 -13.28 21.81
C HIS A 151 15.85 -12.63 23.19
N LEU A 152 16.61 -13.23 24.10
CA LEU A 152 16.81 -12.73 25.46
C LEU A 152 18.26 -12.22 25.58
N GLY A 153 18.43 -10.90 25.72
CA GLY A 153 19.72 -10.24 25.89
C GLY A 153 19.95 -9.71 27.31
N GLY A 154 21.15 -9.97 27.87
CA GLY A 154 21.65 -9.41 29.12
C GLY A 154 23.05 -9.94 29.50
N ASP A 155 23.95 -9.05 29.97
CA ASP A 155 25.29 -9.34 30.54
C ASP A 155 26.16 -10.39 29.81
N GLY A 156 26.33 -10.25 28.50
CA GLY A 156 27.38 -10.96 27.75
C GLY A 156 27.05 -12.37 27.27
N GLU A 157 25.84 -12.88 27.50
CA GLU A 157 25.32 -14.11 26.89
C GLU A 157 24.04 -13.84 26.09
N GLU A 158 24.17 -13.81 24.76
CA GLU A 158 23.04 -13.75 23.84
C GLU A 158 22.31 -15.10 23.82
N GLU A 159 21.02 -15.14 24.15
CA GLU A 159 20.24 -16.38 24.08
C GLU A 159 19.10 -16.27 23.06
N LEU A 160 19.17 -17.13 22.05
CA LEU A 160 18.16 -17.22 21.00
C LEU A 160 17.39 -18.53 21.11
N TYR A 161 16.06 -18.44 21.08
CA TYR A 161 15.15 -19.56 21.16
C TYR A 161 14.24 -19.58 19.94
N ALA A 162 14.16 -20.72 19.24
CA ALA A 162 13.09 -20.98 18.30
C ALA A 162 11.87 -21.52 19.07
N ILE A 163 10.66 -21.13 18.64
CA ILE A 163 9.41 -21.47 19.31
C ILE A 163 8.54 -22.34 18.39
N GLY A 164 8.04 -23.44 18.95
CA GLY A 164 7.08 -24.32 18.31
C GLY A 164 5.76 -24.33 19.07
N GLN A 165 4.64 -24.40 18.35
CA GLN A 165 3.31 -24.56 18.93
C GLN A 165 2.70 -25.87 18.49
N SER A 166 2.07 -26.59 19.40
CA SER A 166 1.34 -27.81 19.03
C SER A 166 0.07 -27.46 18.25
N GLY A 167 -0.27 -28.26 17.26
CA GLY A 167 -1.57 -28.26 16.59
C GLY A 167 -2.08 -29.69 16.58
N SER A 168 -3.21 -29.96 17.23
CA SER A 168 -3.72 -31.32 17.33
C SER A 168 -5.15 -31.42 16.87
N ARG A 169 -5.44 -32.55 16.19
CA ARG A 169 -6.70 -32.71 15.49
C ARG A 169 -7.23 -34.13 15.58
N TRP A 170 -8.46 -34.26 16.07
CA TRP A 170 -9.20 -35.52 16.08
C TRP A 170 -10.05 -35.64 14.82
N CYS A 171 -9.97 -36.78 14.16
CA CYS A 171 -10.71 -37.03 12.94
C CYS A 171 -12.06 -37.71 13.26
N PRO A 172 -13.22 -37.13 12.87
CA PRO A 172 -13.43 -35.78 12.35
C PRO A 172 -13.74 -34.74 13.47
N GLY A 173 -13.35 -33.48 13.23
CA GLY A 173 -14.11 -32.32 13.72
C GLY A 173 -13.75 -31.72 15.08
N ARG A 174 -12.70 -32.16 15.78
CA ARG A 174 -12.23 -31.45 16.99
C ARG A 174 -10.78 -31.01 16.84
N TRP A 175 -10.52 -29.73 17.10
CA TRP A 175 -9.19 -29.15 17.15
C TRP A 175 -8.87 -28.74 18.58
N ALA A 176 -7.61 -28.91 18.97
CA ALA A 176 -7.07 -28.29 20.16
C ALA A 176 -5.54 -28.18 20.07
N THR A 177 -4.95 -27.37 20.94
CA THR A 177 -3.51 -27.22 21.07
C THR A 177 -3.09 -27.46 22.51
N ALA A 178 -2.05 -28.28 22.69
CA ALA A 178 -1.46 -28.71 23.96
C ALA A 178 -0.58 -27.66 24.63
N GLY A 179 -0.01 -26.73 23.86
CA GLY A 179 0.92 -25.74 24.40
C GLY A 179 2.03 -25.37 23.42
N ARG A 180 3.12 -24.84 23.99
CA ARG A 180 4.30 -24.35 23.27
C ARG A 180 5.58 -24.93 23.84
N ILE A 181 6.53 -25.16 22.96
CA ILE A 181 7.91 -25.56 23.27
C ILE A 181 8.88 -24.52 22.73
N ALA A 182 10.06 -24.47 23.33
CA ALA A 182 11.19 -23.69 22.84
C ALA A 182 12.42 -24.59 22.69
N ARG A 183 13.32 -24.22 21.78
CA ARG A 183 14.65 -24.83 21.67
C ARG A 183 15.70 -23.74 21.52
N LYS A 184 16.70 -23.74 22.40
CA LYS A 184 17.83 -22.81 22.33
C LYS A 184 18.68 -23.13 21.10
N ILE A 185 19.07 -22.10 20.35
CA ILE A 185 19.88 -22.22 19.13
C ILE A 185 21.11 -21.31 19.17
N SER A 186 22.14 -21.70 18.43
CA SER A 186 23.33 -20.90 18.17
C SER A 186 23.10 -19.89 17.04
N LEU A 187 24.10 -19.03 16.77
CA LEU A 187 24.04 -18.08 15.65
C LEU A 187 24.17 -18.76 14.27
N GLU A 188 24.55 -20.04 14.24
CA GLU A 188 24.55 -20.90 13.06
C GLU A 188 23.24 -21.70 12.92
N GLY A 189 22.27 -21.48 13.83
CA GLY A 189 20.99 -22.18 13.89
C GLY A 189 21.09 -23.60 14.45
N GLU A 190 22.25 -24.02 14.98
CA GLU A 190 22.40 -25.34 15.60
C GLU A 190 21.71 -25.41 16.96
N PRO A 191 21.04 -26.52 17.29
CA PRO A 191 20.41 -26.70 18.59
C PRO A 191 21.46 -26.79 19.70
N LEU A 192 21.28 -25.98 20.75
CA LEU A 192 22.17 -25.96 21.93
C LEU A 192 21.63 -26.78 23.11
N GLY A 193 20.59 -27.58 22.89
CA GLY A 193 19.97 -28.44 23.90
C GLY A 193 18.72 -29.13 23.39
N ASP A 194 18.03 -29.84 24.28
CA ASP A 194 16.75 -30.49 24.00
C ASP A 194 15.63 -29.44 23.89
N PRO A 195 14.56 -29.70 23.10
CA PRO A 195 13.34 -28.93 23.21
C PRO A 195 12.76 -29.01 24.63
N CYS A 196 12.23 -27.90 25.13
CA CYS A 196 11.61 -27.82 26.45
C CYS A 196 10.28 -27.08 26.38
N TRP A 197 9.38 -27.36 27.33
CA TRP A 197 8.05 -26.74 27.38
C TRP A 197 8.13 -25.34 27.97
N ILE A 198 7.45 -24.39 27.33
CA ILE A 198 7.25 -23.04 27.87
C ILE A 198 5.80 -22.83 28.32
N GLU A 199 4.86 -23.61 27.80
CA GLU A 199 3.46 -23.58 28.19
C GLU A 199 2.85 -24.97 27.98
N LYS A 200 2.16 -25.49 28.99
CA LYS A 200 1.36 -26.73 28.95
C LYS A 200 -0.07 -26.40 29.36
N ASN A 201 -1.02 -27.17 28.86
CA ASN A 201 -2.44 -27.06 29.23
C ASN A 201 -3.10 -28.46 29.31
N GLU A 202 -4.42 -28.51 29.52
CA GLU A 202 -5.16 -29.77 29.65
C GLU A 202 -5.09 -30.69 28.41
N PHE A 203 -4.73 -30.14 27.25
CA PHE A 203 -4.54 -30.91 26.03
C PHE A 203 -3.18 -31.59 25.96
N THR A 204 -2.18 -31.15 26.74
CA THR A 204 -0.87 -31.81 26.82
C THR A 204 -1.02 -33.27 27.25
N GLU A 205 -1.77 -33.51 28.33
CA GLU A 205 -1.99 -34.86 28.86
C GLU A 205 -2.93 -35.66 27.98
N SER A 206 -4.07 -35.09 27.57
CA SER A 206 -5.07 -35.82 26.78
C SER A 206 -4.61 -36.20 25.36
N GLN A 207 -3.52 -35.59 24.87
CA GLN A 207 -2.89 -35.94 23.61
C GLN A 207 -1.67 -36.86 23.77
N LEU A 208 -1.35 -37.27 25.00
CA LEU A 208 -0.30 -38.24 25.35
C LEU A 208 1.12 -37.75 25.00
N TYR A 209 1.40 -36.45 25.13
CA TYR A 209 2.76 -35.94 24.84
C TYR A 209 3.84 -36.58 25.72
N ALA A 210 3.49 -36.98 26.95
CA ALA A 210 4.38 -37.73 27.85
C ALA A 210 4.79 -39.12 27.32
N GLU A 211 4.02 -39.68 26.40
CA GLU A 211 4.31 -40.97 25.77
C GLU A 211 5.05 -40.83 24.44
N THR A 212 5.21 -39.61 23.92
CA THR A 212 5.96 -39.33 22.69
C THR A 212 7.46 -39.19 22.95
N VAL A 213 8.27 -38.93 21.91
CA VAL A 213 9.68 -38.52 22.06
C VAL A 213 9.86 -37.40 23.09
N TYR A 214 8.89 -36.48 23.22
CA TYR A 214 8.96 -35.37 24.17
C TYR A 214 8.90 -35.81 25.63
N GLY A 215 8.25 -36.93 25.95
CA GLY A 215 8.25 -37.47 27.31
C GLY A 215 9.21 -38.63 27.53
N THR A 216 9.42 -39.45 26.51
CA THR A 216 10.29 -40.64 26.61
C THR A 216 11.77 -40.33 26.42
N GLU A 217 12.11 -39.35 25.58
CA GLU A 217 13.49 -38.91 25.34
C GLU A 217 13.78 -37.59 26.07
N TYR A 218 12.94 -36.55 25.89
CA TYR A 218 13.18 -35.22 26.47
C TYR A 218 12.59 -35.03 27.88
N GLY A 219 11.77 -35.97 28.36
CA GLY A 219 11.30 -36.00 29.75
C GLY A 219 10.25 -34.94 30.14
N MET A 220 9.52 -34.36 29.18
CA MET A 220 8.53 -33.29 29.40
C MET A 220 9.05 -32.07 30.17
N LYS A 221 10.37 -31.83 30.10
CA LYS A 221 11.03 -30.78 30.89
C LYS A 221 10.54 -29.40 30.50
N ASP A 222 10.34 -28.55 31.51
CA ASP A 222 10.08 -27.13 31.32
C ASP A 222 11.39 -26.38 31.03
N CYS A 223 11.30 -25.34 30.20
CA CYS A 223 12.44 -24.46 29.97
C CYS A 223 12.76 -23.68 31.24
N VAL A 224 14.05 -23.59 31.57
CA VAL A 224 14.53 -22.81 32.72
C VAL A 224 14.07 -21.35 32.64
N LYS A 225 14.07 -20.77 31.43
CA LYS A 225 13.63 -19.39 31.16
C LYS A 225 12.21 -19.29 30.59
N SER A 226 11.32 -20.22 30.96
CA SER A 226 9.94 -20.24 30.43
C SER A 226 9.16 -18.95 30.73
N ALA A 227 9.38 -18.32 31.88
CA ALA A 227 8.72 -17.07 32.26
C ALA A 227 9.17 -15.90 31.37
N GLU A 228 10.47 -15.76 31.14
CA GLU A 228 11.06 -14.72 30.30
C GLU A 228 10.68 -14.90 28.84
N ILE A 229 10.70 -16.15 28.34
CA ILE A 229 10.26 -16.47 26.98
C ILE A 229 8.78 -16.12 26.80
N ASN A 230 7.91 -16.48 27.74
CA ASN A 230 6.49 -16.13 27.65
C ASN A 230 6.24 -14.63 27.77
N ALA A 231 7.02 -13.91 28.58
CA ALA A 231 6.93 -12.47 28.70
C ALA A 231 7.29 -11.75 27.40
N ALA A 232 8.27 -12.26 26.65
CA ALA A 232 8.61 -11.77 25.31
C ALA A 232 7.44 -11.98 24.32
N LEU A 233 6.87 -13.18 24.30
CA LEU A 233 5.79 -13.58 23.37
C LEU A 233 4.44 -12.86 23.58
N VAL A 234 4.33 -11.97 24.57
CA VAL A 234 3.12 -11.15 24.78
C VAL A 234 3.35 -9.65 24.55
N LYS A 235 4.56 -9.24 24.15
CA LYS A 235 4.82 -7.85 23.76
C LYS A 235 4.20 -7.57 22.39
N PRO A 236 3.64 -6.37 22.15
CA PRO A 236 2.96 -6.02 20.90
C PRO A 236 3.73 -6.34 19.61
N ASN A 237 5.03 -6.04 19.57
CA ASN A 237 5.89 -6.20 18.41
C ASN A 237 6.60 -7.56 18.32
N GLU A 238 6.43 -8.44 19.32
CA GLU A 238 7.03 -9.78 19.37
C GLU A 238 5.94 -10.89 19.43
N ALA A 239 4.68 -10.52 19.64
CA ALA A 239 3.59 -11.47 19.78
C ALA A 239 3.36 -12.22 18.46
N PRO A 240 3.46 -13.56 18.45
CA PRO A 240 3.33 -14.34 17.23
C PRO A 240 1.89 -14.32 16.71
N ALA A 241 1.71 -14.88 15.50
CA ALA A 241 0.43 -14.90 14.79
C ALA A 241 -0.73 -15.53 15.59
N TRP A 242 -0.42 -16.42 16.52
CA TRP A 242 -1.40 -17.09 17.35
C TRP A 242 -0.79 -17.62 18.66
N SER A 243 -1.64 -18.13 19.53
CA SER A 243 -1.24 -18.79 20.78
C SER A 243 -2.13 -19.99 21.08
N PRO A 244 -1.75 -20.85 22.04
CA PRO A 244 -2.61 -21.96 22.44
C PRO A 244 -4.00 -21.52 22.87
N TRP A 245 -4.09 -20.37 23.54
CA TRP A 245 -5.37 -19.81 23.95
C TRP A 245 -6.22 -19.40 22.75
N LEU A 246 -5.65 -18.68 21.78
CA LEU A 246 -6.41 -18.18 20.62
C LEU A 246 -6.98 -19.35 19.80
N TYR A 247 -6.15 -20.35 19.51
CA TYR A 247 -6.58 -21.55 18.78
C TYR A 247 -7.68 -22.34 19.51
N ASN A 248 -7.62 -22.44 20.84
CA ASN A 248 -8.59 -23.22 21.61
C ASN A 248 -9.91 -22.48 21.83
N ASN A 249 -9.92 -21.15 21.77
CA ASN A 249 -11.07 -20.33 22.18
C ASN A 249 -11.72 -19.55 21.02
N GLY A 250 -10.97 -19.26 19.96
CA GLY A 250 -11.37 -18.32 18.93
C GLY A 250 -11.41 -16.88 19.46
N LEU A 251 -11.49 -15.93 18.52
CA LEU A 251 -11.61 -14.51 18.81
C LEU A 251 -12.52 -13.88 17.75
N VAL A 252 -13.49 -13.09 18.18
CA VAL A 252 -14.48 -12.45 17.31
C VAL A 252 -14.20 -10.96 17.22
N ALA A 253 -14.30 -10.42 16.00
CA ALA A 253 -14.12 -9.00 15.70
C ALA A 253 -15.22 -8.12 16.32
N ALA A 254 -15.08 -6.80 16.15
CA ALA A 254 -15.97 -5.79 16.76
C ALA A 254 -17.44 -5.91 16.30
N ASP A 255 -17.68 -6.51 15.14
CA ASP A 255 -19.05 -6.72 14.64
C ASP A 255 -19.77 -7.92 15.26
N GLY A 256 -19.10 -8.69 16.11
CA GLY A 256 -19.67 -9.85 16.80
C GLY A 256 -19.92 -11.07 15.91
N THR A 257 -19.40 -11.09 14.68
CA THR A 257 -19.65 -12.16 13.71
C THR A 257 -18.39 -12.80 13.13
N HIS A 258 -17.39 -12.01 12.70
CA HIS A 258 -16.22 -12.55 12.00
C HIS A 258 -15.16 -13.08 12.96
N GLN A 259 -14.59 -14.25 12.62
CA GLN A 259 -13.54 -14.93 13.39
C GLN A 259 -12.15 -14.44 12.97
N MET A 260 -11.35 -14.02 13.94
CA MET A 260 -10.02 -13.46 13.76
C MET A 260 -8.96 -14.41 14.30
N GLU A 261 -7.96 -14.71 13.48
CA GLU A 261 -6.72 -15.37 13.88
C GLU A 261 -5.55 -14.75 13.10
N GLU A 262 -4.33 -15.19 13.38
CA GLU A 262 -3.14 -14.81 12.60
C GLU A 262 -2.88 -13.30 12.60
N GLN A 263 -2.74 -12.72 13.80
CA GLN A 263 -2.34 -11.32 13.93
C GLN A 263 -0.95 -11.08 13.33
N THR A 264 -0.71 -9.88 12.81
CA THR A 264 0.65 -9.41 12.52
C THR A 264 1.33 -8.97 13.81
N PHE A 265 2.65 -8.75 13.75
CA PHE A 265 3.29 -7.89 14.74
C PHE A 265 2.63 -6.51 14.75
N ALA A 266 2.65 -5.87 15.92
CA ALA A 266 2.21 -4.49 16.05
C ALA A 266 3.35 -3.52 15.79
N VAL A 267 3.03 -2.40 15.15
CA VAL A 267 3.92 -1.25 14.94
C VAL A 267 3.42 -0.08 15.76
N TRP A 268 4.33 0.61 16.45
CA TRP A 268 4.00 1.83 17.20
C TRP A 268 3.96 3.03 16.25
N HIS A 269 2.93 3.85 16.41
CA HIS A 269 2.75 5.10 15.70
C HIS A 269 2.89 6.25 16.68
N ASP A 270 3.88 7.10 16.47
CA ASP A 270 4.05 8.32 17.25
C ASP A 270 2.93 9.32 16.93
N ASP A 271 2.29 9.80 17.98
CA ASP A 271 1.24 10.81 17.91
C ASP A 271 1.43 11.79 19.07
N GLU A 272 1.92 13.00 18.75
CA GLU A 272 2.19 14.06 19.72
C GLU A 272 0.91 14.56 20.41
N ASP A 273 -0.25 14.36 19.78
CA ASP A 273 -1.56 14.72 20.33
C ASP A 273 -2.15 13.59 21.20
N SER A 274 -1.54 12.39 21.22
CA SER A 274 -1.92 11.27 22.07
C SER A 274 -1.40 11.45 23.50
N PRO A 275 -2.22 11.23 24.55
CA PRO A 275 -1.77 11.32 25.94
C PRO A 275 -0.71 10.27 26.32
N THR A 276 -0.58 9.20 25.53
CA THR A 276 0.42 8.14 25.71
C THR A 276 1.59 8.28 24.73
N GLY A 277 1.61 9.34 23.92
CA GLY A 277 2.63 9.63 22.91
C GLY A 277 2.46 8.87 21.60
N GLY A 278 1.44 8.03 21.47
CA GLY A 278 1.20 7.24 20.28
C GLY A 278 0.14 6.16 20.48
N TYR A 279 0.14 5.18 19.57
CA TYR A 279 -0.64 3.96 19.68
C TYR A 279 -0.02 2.83 18.84
N TRP A 280 -0.30 1.59 19.22
CA TRP A 280 0.00 0.41 18.43
C TRP A 280 -1.03 0.21 17.32
N GLN A 281 -0.58 -0.23 16.14
CA GLN A 281 -1.41 -0.75 15.05
C GLN A 281 -0.98 -2.17 14.72
N ARG A 282 -1.93 -3.09 14.55
CA ARG A 282 -1.68 -4.40 13.94
C ARG A 282 -2.82 -4.82 13.03
N HIS A 283 -2.56 -5.84 12.22
CA HIS A 283 -3.54 -6.43 11.32
C HIS A 283 -3.93 -7.84 11.72
N TRP A 284 -5.13 -8.26 11.29
CA TRP A 284 -5.71 -9.57 11.56
C TRP A 284 -6.25 -10.21 10.29
N ARG A 285 -6.15 -11.54 10.21
CA ARG A 285 -6.79 -12.32 9.15
C ARG A 285 -8.20 -12.73 9.56
N ASP A 286 -9.13 -12.52 8.64
CA ASP A 286 -10.46 -13.12 8.71
C ASP A 286 -10.37 -14.62 8.35
N ILE A 287 -10.60 -15.48 9.34
CA ILE A 287 -10.61 -16.94 9.15
C ILE A 287 -12.04 -17.52 9.04
N SER A 288 -13.06 -16.66 8.98
CA SER A 288 -14.46 -17.09 8.86
C SER A 288 -14.66 -18.02 7.66
N PRO A 289 -15.67 -18.91 7.70
CA PRO A 289 -16.01 -19.77 6.57
C PRO A 289 -16.15 -18.97 5.27
N GLU A 290 -15.85 -19.59 4.13
CA GLU A 290 -15.75 -18.89 2.84
C GLU A 290 -16.97 -18.03 2.48
N ARG A 291 -18.17 -18.47 2.89
CA ARG A 291 -19.43 -17.74 2.67
C ARG A 291 -19.52 -16.42 3.43
N GLU A 292 -18.87 -16.34 4.59
CA GLU A 292 -18.92 -15.20 5.51
C GLU A 292 -17.64 -14.36 5.45
N ASN A 293 -16.55 -14.91 4.88
CA ASN A 293 -15.27 -14.23 4.82
C ASN A 293 -15.34 -12.92 4.03
N THR A 294 -14.71 -11.89 4.57
CA THR A 294 -14.70 -10.55 4.00
C THR A 294 -13.70 -10.34 2.88
N HIS A 295 -12.72 -11.24 2.72
CA HIS A 295 -11.56 -11.06 1.83
C HIS A 295 -10.91 -9.68 2.01
N SER A 296 -10.86 -9.25 3.27
CA SER A 296 -10.28 -7.99 3.71
C SER A 296 -9.38 -8.25 4.90
N VAL A 297 -8.29 -7.49 5.00
CA VAL A 297 -7.50 -7.42 6.23
C VAL A 297 -8.30 -6.65 7.28
N TRP A 298 -8.14 -7.01 8.55
CA TRP A 298 -8.75 -6.29 9.68
C TRP A 298 -7.67 -5.54 10.46
N VAL A 299 -8.03 -4.45 11.13
CA VAL A 299 -7.10 -3.61 11.89
C VAL A 299 -7.55 -3.49 13.34
N GLU A 300 -6.58 -3.44 14.24
CA GLU A 300 -6.77 -3.17 15.67
C GLU A 300 -5.77 -2.11 16.11
N TYR A 301 -6.22 -1.21 16.99
CA TYR A 301 -5.40 -0.15 17.56
C TYR A 301 -5.39 -0.23 19.08
N ASN A 302 -4.31 0.22 19.71
CA ASN A 302 -4.20 0.24 21.17
C ASN A 302 -3.32 1.40 21.65
N GLU A 303 -3.88 2.30 22.46
CA GLU A 303 -3.16 3.48 22.98
C GLU A 303 -2.18 3.16 24.13
N ASP A 304 -2.25 1.97 24.74
CA ASP A 304 -1.38 1.57 25.85
C ASP A 304 0.02 1.18 25.33
N PRO A 305 1.09 1.93 25.70
CA PRO A 305 2.45 1.63 25.29
C PRO A 305 2.91 0.21 25.67
N GLU A 306 2.45 -0.31 26.81
CA GLU A 306 2.79 -1.66 27.26
C GLU A 306 1.95 -2.75 26.57
N GLY A 307 0.88 -2.35 25.88
CA GLY A 307 -0.06 -3.24 25.21
C GLY A 307 -0.87 -4.11 26.16
N ASP A 308 -1.18 -3.65 27.39
CA ASP A 308 -1.98 -4.42 28.36
C ASP A 308 -3.46 -4.45 28.02
N GLY A 309 -3.94 -3.57 27.13
CA GLY A 309 -5.35 -3.42 26.78
C GLY A 309 -5.93 -4.42 25.75
N TRP A 310 -5.12 -5.32 25.19
CA TRP A 310 -5.56 -6.23 24.11
C TRP A 310 -4.95 -7.63 24.18
N TYR A 311 -5.41 -8.53 23.32
CA TYR A 311 -4.80 -9.86 23.14
C TYR A 311 -3.31 -9.73 22.79
N PRO A 312 -2.39 -10.59 23.30
CA PRO A 312 -2.62 -11.80 24.10
C PRO A 312 -2.69 -11.62 25.61
N LYS A 313 -2.55 -10.38 26.13
CA LYS A 313 -2.67 -10.09 27.56
C LYS A 313 -4.13 -10.09 28.03
N VAL A 314 -5.03 -9.55 27.22
CA VAL A 314 -6.49 -9.64 27.40
C VAL A 314 -7.06 -10.77 26.57
N LYS A 315 -7.69 -11.74 27.23
CA LYS A 315 -8.16 -12.99 26.64
C LYS A 315 -9.68 -13.06 26.61
N ASN A 316 -10.28 -12.36 25.64
CA ASN A 316 -11.73 -12.30 25.44
C ASN A 316 -12.13 -12.85 24.07
N GLN A 317 -13.12 -13.73 24.02
CA GLN A 317 -13.65 -14.23 22.75
C GLN A 317 -14.45 -13.16 21.99
N THR A 318 -15.07 -12.21 22.69
CA THR A 318 -15.98 -11.20 22.12
C THR A 318 -15.71 -9.82 22.70
N GLY A 319 -16.16 -8.77 22.01
CA GLY A 319 -15.99 -7.38 22.46
C GLY A 319 -14.60 -6.81 22.15
N ASN A 320 -13.92 -7.37 21.15
CA ASN A 320 -12.62 -6.91 20.68
C ASN A 320 -12.80 -5.76 19.70
N GLU A 321 -11.92 -4.75 19.74
CA GLU A 321 -11.98 -3.56 18.90
C GLU A 321 -11.22 -3.77 17.58
N ILE A 322 -11.54 -4.86 16.89
CA ILE A 322 -10.95 -5.24 15.60
C ILE A 322 -11.94 -4.89 14.48
N TYR A 323 -11.51 -4.06 13.53
CA TYR A 323 -12.38 -3.46 12.52
C TYR A 323 -11.97 -3.82 11.09
N LYS A 324 -12.98 -4.01 10.22
CA LYS A 324 -12.77 -4.32 8.81
C LYS A 324 -12.11 -3.14 8.09
N THR A 325 -11.06 -3.40 7.33
CA THR A 325 -10.41 -2.38 6.49
C THR A 325 -10.88 -2.45 5.03
N ASN A 326 -10.44 -1.49 4.22
CA ASN A 326 -10.53 -1.58 2.77
C ASN A 326 -9.30 -2.24 2.10
N ILE A 327 -8.38 -2.82 2.88
CA ILE A 327 -7.22 -3.56 2.38
C ILE A 327 -7.70 -4.95 1.94
N PRO A 328 -7.58 -5.31 0.66
CA PRO A 328 -8.05 -6.59 0.15
C PRO A 328 -7.09 -7.73 0.52
N ASP A 329 -7.61 -8.94 0.62
CA ASP A 329 -6.86 -10.14 1.00
C ASP A 329 -7.40 -11.41 0.32
N ALA A 330 -6.52 -12.34 -0.01
CA ALA A 330 -6.84 -13.65 -0.58
C ALA A 330 -6.85 -14.78 0.46
N LYS A 331 -7.00 -14.43 1.75
CA LYS A 331 -7.05 -15.35 2.90
C LYS A 331 -5.74 -16.13 3.08
N THR A 332 -4.61 -15.42 3.18
CA THR A 332 -3.25 -16.01 3.06
C THR A 332 -2.24 -15.63 4.15
N LYS A 333 -2.70 -14.95 5.21
CA LYS A 333 -1.90 -14.23 6.21
C LYS A 333 -1.20 -13.01 5.62
N GLN A 334 -1.01 -11.99 6.45
CA GLN A 334 -0.28 -10.78 6.11
C GLN A 334 0.90 -10.60 7.05
N PHE A 335 1.81 -9.70 6.70
CA PHE A 335 2.88 -9.28 7.59
C PHE A 335 3.02 -7.76 7.54
N LEU A 336 2.83 -7.13 8.70
CA LEU A 336 3.08 -5.72 8.92
C LEU A 336 4.47 -5.57 9.51
N GLY A 337 5.31 -4.76 8.87
CA GLY A 337 6.62 -4.41 9.38
C GLY A 337 6.90 -2.92 9.28
N GLN A 338 7.88 -2.48 10.06
CA GLN A 338 8.42 -1.13 10.01
C GLN A 338 9.85 -1.19 9.49
N LEU A 339 10.23 -0.24 8.63
CA LEU A 339 11.61 -0.09 8.17
C LEU A 339 12.42 0.63 9.25
N GLY A 340 13.53 0.03 9.66
CA GLY A 340 14.53 0.66 10.50
C GLY A 340 15.41 1.61 9.70
N GLY A 341 15.88 2.67 10.36
CA GLY A 341 16.93 3.52 9.82
C GLY A 341 18.24 2.73 9.78
N GLY A 342 18.86 2.61 8.61
CA GLY A 342 20.13 1.91 8.46
C GLY A 342 21.18 2.42 9.47
N CYS A 343 21.94 1.49 10.07
CA CYS A 343 23.04 1.76 11.00
C CYS A 343 22.68 2.69 12.19
N GLY A 344 21.77 2.25 13.06
CA GLY A 344 21.56 2.90 14.37
C GLY A 344 20.83 4.24 14.30
N LYS A 345 20.04 4.48 13.25
CA LYS A 345 19.11 5.61 13.16
C LYS A 345 17.69 5.15 13.49
N ALA A 346 16.91 5.99 14.17
CA ALA A 346 15.46 5.82 14.18
C ALA A 346 14.97 5.83 12.72
N GLY A 347 14.10 4.88 12.34
CA GLY A 347 13.55 4.85 10.99
C GLY A 347 12.68 6.07 10.73
N ASP A 348 12.46 6.41 9.44
CA ASP A 348 11.60 7.53 9.01
C ASP A 348 10.11 7.28 9.29
N GLY A 349 9.78 6.28 10.11
CA GLY A 349 8.43 5.81 10.42
C GLY A 349 7.88 4.81 9.40
N ASP A 350 8.45 4.73 8.19
CA ASP A 350 7.95 3.93 7.06
C ASP A 350 7.56 2.49 7.40
N ARG A 351 6.41 2.07 6.89
CA ARG A 351 5.85 0.73 7.09
C ARG A 351 5.59 0.05 5.76
N TYR A 352 5.61 -1.27 5.82
CA TYR A 352 5.27 -2.12 4.69
C TYR A 352 4.29 -3.21 5.11
N LEU A 353 3.38 -3.54 4.20
CA LEU A 353 2.46 -4.65 4.33
C LEU A 353 2.74 -5.67 3.22
N LEU A 354 3.12 -6.88 3.63
CA LEU A 354 3.18 -8.03 2.75
C LEU A 354 1.84 -8.74 2.77
N SER A 355 1.22 -8.90 1.60
CA SER A 355 -0.06 -9.59 1.48
C SER A 355 -0.30 -10.09 0.05
N ASN A 356 -1.30 -10.96 -0.09
CA ASN A 356 -1.86 -11.36 -1.38
C ASN A 356 -3.22 -10.68 -1.56
N PRO A 357 -3.29 -9.51 -2.20
CA PRO A 357 -4.51 -8.70 -2.23
C PRO A 357 -5.53 -9.14 -3.29
N ARG A 358 -5.13 -9.99 -4.25
CA ARG A 358 -6.00 -10.39 -5.36
C ARG A 358 -6.76 -11.67 -5.02
N TYR A 359 -8.03 -11.54 -4.66
CA TYR A 359 -8.95 -12.67 -4.52
C TYR A 359 -9.94 -12.76 -5.68
N ASN A 360 -10.19 -13.98 -6.18
CA ASN A 360 -11.26 -14.27 -7.14
C ASN A 360 -11.94 -15.60 -6.78
N ALA A 361 -13.22 -15.56 -6.45
CA ALA A 361 -13.96 -16.76 -6.06
C ALA A 361 -14.07 -17.83 -7.17
N ALA A 362 -14.06 -17.41 -8.45
CA ALA A 362 -14.12 -18.34 -9.58
C ALA A 362 -12.77 -19.00 -9.89
N ASP A 363 -11.67 -18.39 -9.44
CA ASP A 363 -10.29 -18.87 -9.60
C ASP A 363 -9.49 -18.49 -8.35
N PRO A 364 -9.69 -19.21 -7.22
CA PRO A 364 -9.03 -18.88 -5.97
C PRO A 364 -7.53 -19.06 -6.12
N GLN A 365 -6.80 -17.95 -6.05
CA GLN A 365 -5.35 -17.92 -6.12
C GLN A 365 -4.79 -17.10 -4.97
N ARG A 366 -3.53 -17.39 -4.65
CA ARG A 366 -2.73 -16.74 -3.63
C ARG A 366 -1.56 -15.98 -4.28
N GLN A 367 -1.81 -15.34 -5.41
CA GLN A 367 -0.81 -14.54 -6.13
C GLN A 367 -1.48 -13.33 -6.80
N PRO A 368 -0.74 -12.22 -7.02
CA PRO A 368 0.65 -11.98 -6.62
C PRO A 368 0.85 -11.92 -5.10
N LEU A 369 2.07 -12.23 -4.63
CA LEU A 369 2.56 -11.73 -3.34
C LEU A 369 3.06 -10.31 -3.56
N THR A 370 2.59 -9.38 -2.75
CA THR A 370 2.86 -7.95 -2.92
C THR A 370 3.43 -7.33 -1.67
N LEU A 371 4.02 -6.15 -1.83
CA LEU A 371 4.51 -5.30 -0.77
C LEU A 371 3.94 -3.90 -1.00
N ALA A 372 3.08 -3.45 -0.08
CA ALA A 372 2.49 -2.12 -0.08
C ALA A 372 3.21 -1.21 0.93
N MET A 373 3.37 0.07 0.61
CA MET A 373 4.14 1.04 1.41
C MET A 373 3.23 2.13 2.00
N SER A 374 3.47 2.44 3.27
CA SER A 374 2.93 3.60 4.00
C SER A 374 4.11 4.43 4.52
N ARG A 375 4.18 5.72 4.17
CA ARG A 375 5.38 6.57 4.37
C ARG A 375 5.18 7.64 5.45
N GLY A 376 6.23 7.95 6.20
CA GLY A 376 6.26 9.06 7.18
C GLY A 376 5.25 8.93 8.32
N LYS A 377 4.41 9.95 8.56
CA LYS A 377 3.30 9.88 9.55
C LYS A 377 2.00 9.28 8.97
N ASP A 378 1.90 9.13 7.65
CA ASP A 378 0.70 8.59 7.00
C ASP A 378 0.63 7.07 7.14
N GLN A 379 -0.47 6.58 7.72
CA GLN A 379 -0.76 5.15 7.89
C GLN A 379 -1.37 4.50 6.65
N ARG A 380 -1.77 5.30 5.66
CA ARG A 380 -2.40 4.81 4.44
C ARG A 380 -1.34 4.24 3.51
N TYR A 381 -1.62 3.08 2.94
CA TYR A 381 -0.81 2.48 1.89
C TYR A 381 -1.12 3.17 0.57
N THR A 382 -0.12 3.82 -0.03
CA THR A 382 -0.28 4.64 -1.25
C THR A 382 0.48 4.09 -2.45
N ALA A 383 1.49 3.24 -2.22
CA ALA A 383 2.26 2.57 -3.26
C ALA A 383 2.29 1.06 -3.03
N VAL A 384 2.41 0.29 -4.10
CA VAL A 384 2.54 -1.17 -4.04
C VAL A 384 3.41 -1.67 -5.18
N GLY A 385 4.03 -2.82 -4.97
CA GLY A 385 4.69 -3.56 -6.02
C GLY A 385 4.54 -5.07 -5.80
N VAL A 386 4.74 -5.81 -6.87
CA VAL A 386 4.67 -7.27 -6.86
C VAL A 386 6.02 -7.82 -6.43
N LEU A 387 6.04 -8.53 -5.31
CA LEU A 387 7.24 -9.20 -4.81
C LEU A 387 7.47 -10.53 -5.53
N ARG A 388 6.41 -11.33 -5.70
CA ARG A 388 6.51 -12.67 -6.27
C ARG A 388 5.26 -13.09 -7.03
N THR A 389 5.46 -13.74 -8.17
CA THR A 389 4.43 -14.36 -9.02
C THR A 389 4.90 -15.72 -9.52
N GLY A 390 4.05 -16.42 -10.28
CA GLY A 390 4.49 -17.57 -11.07
C GLY A 390 4.68 -18.84 -10.25
N ALA A 391 3.87 -19.04 -9.23
CA ALA A 391 3.93 -20.24 -8.40
C ALA A 391 3.79 -21.52 -9.24
N ARG A 392 4.52 -22.58 -8.87
CA ARG A 392 4.43 -23.90 -9.52
C ARG A 392 2.98 -24.39 -9.52
N LYS A 393 2.51 -24.92 -10.66
CA LYS A 393 1.13 -25.46 -10.78
C LYS A 393 1.03 -26.91 -10.33
N GLU A 394 2.08 -27.67 -10.59
CA GLU A 394 2.16 -29.07 -10.20
C GLU A 394 2.65 -29.16 -8.76
N ILE A 395 1.80 -29.74 -7.90
CA ILE A 395 2.07 -29.98 -6.49
C ILE A 395 1.57 -31.37 -6.13
N VAL A 396 2.12 -31.96 -5.07
CA VAL A 396 1.60 -33.22 -4.54
C VAL A 396 0.28 -32.96 -3.81
N PRO A 397 -0.85 -33.55 -4.23
CA PRO A 397 -2.13 -33.28 -3.62
C PRO A 397 -2.21 -33.73 -2.16
N ASP A 398 -2.85 -32.94 -1.30
CA ASP A 398 -3.14 -33.35 0.07
C ASP A 398 -4.18 -34.49 0.15
N THR A 399 -4.16 -35.20 1.28
CA THR A 399 -5.14 -36.23 1.67
C THR A 399 -6.17 -35.71 2.68
N ARG A 400 -6.13 -34.41 2.99
CA ARG A 400 -6.91 -33.69 4.01
C ARG A 400 -8.07 -32.86 3.43
N GLY A 401 -8.59 -33.25 2.27
CA GLY A 401 -9.78 -32.61 1.68
C GLY A 401 -9.47 -31.25 1.03
N GLY A 402 -8.32 -31.17 0.36
CA GLY A 402 -7.95 -30.11 -0.57
C GLY A 402 -7.43 -28.83 0.10
N ILE A 403 -7.03 -28.84 1.37
CA ILE A 403 -6.51 -27.62 2.03
C ILE A 403 -5.31 -27.01 1.30
N LYS A 404 -4.40 -27.87 0.81
CA LYS A 404 -3.26 -27.50 -0.03
C LYS A 404 -3.70 -27.17 -1.46
N ASN A 405 -4.65 -27.94 -1.99
CA ASN A 405 -5.10 -27.85 -3.38
C ASN A 405 -6.14 -26.74 -3.65
N ARG A 406 -6.63 -26.05 -2.61
CA ARG A 406 -7.71 -25.06 -2.71
C ARG A 406 -7.34 -23.79 -3.49
N ALA A 407 -6.08 -23.39 -3.42
CA ALA A 407 -5.57 -22.21 -4.11
C ALA A 407 -4.06 -22.30 -4.25
N HIS A 408 -3.56 -22.00 -5.46
CA HIS A 408 -2.13 -21.98 -5.77
C HIS A 408 -1.55 -20.59 -5.54
N GLY A 409 -0.29 -20.52 -5.12
CA GLY A 409 0.42 -19.26 -4.92
C GLY A 409 1.24 -19.23 -3.64
N PHE A 410 1.41 -18.04 -3.10
CA PHE A 410 2.27 -17.76 -1.96
C PHE A 410 1.45 -17.54 -0.70
N SER A 411 2.00 -17.82 0.47
CA SER A 411 1.26 -17.67 1.73
C SER A 411 2.22 -17.50 2.89
N TYR A 412 1.72 -16.87 3.96
CA TYR A 412 2.46 -16.64 5.19
C TYR A 412 3.78 -15.91 4.95
N PRO A 413 3.74 -14.71 4.36
CA PRO A 413 4.93 -13.89 4.30
C PRO A 413 5.40 -13.53 5.72
N THR A 414 6.71 -13.50 5.94
CA THR A 414 7.37 -12.89 7.09
C THR A 414 8.61 -12.16 6.60
N ALA A 415 9.06 -11.15 7.34
CA ALA A 415 10.22 -10.38 6.90
C ALA A 415 11.09 -9.87 8.05
N VAL A 416 12.36 -9.68 7.75
CA VAL A 416 13.33 -8.98 8.61
C VAL A 416 14.19 -8.06 7.75
N GLN A 417 14.53 -6.90 8.28
CA GLN A 417 15.48 -6.00 7.65
C GLN A 417 16.89 -6.27 8.17
N VAL A 418 17.86 -6.41 7.26
CA VAL A 418 19.29 -6.52 7.57
C VAL A 418 20.05 -5.46 6.77
N GLY A 419 20.45 -4.39 7.44
CA GLY A 419 21.02 -3.22 6.79
C GLY A 419 20.04 -2.60 5.79
N ASP A 420 20.47 -2.48 4.53
CA ASP A 420 19.66 -1.89 3.45
C ASP A 420 18.83 -2.95 2.70
N ARG A 421 18.82 -4.20 3.17
CA ARG A 421 18.05 -5.29 2.58
C ARG A 421 16.85 -5.64 3.42
N LEU A 422 15.73 -5.88 2.76
CA LEU A 422 14.59 -6.56 3.33
C LEU A 422 14.61 -8.03 2.86
N VAL A 423 14.68 -8.95 3.82
CA VAL A 423 14.64 -10.40 3.59
C VAL A 423 13.23 -10.87 3.87
N VAL A 424 12.56 -11.42 2.87
CA VAL A 424 11.16 -11.84 2.94
C VAL A 424 11.05 -13.34 2.71
N ALA A 425 10.56 -14.09 3.69
CA ALA A 425 10.26 -15.50 3.55
C ALA A 425 8.78 -15.72 3.29
N TYR A 426 8.45 -16.76 2.51
CA TYR A 426 7.07 -17.16 2.26
C TYR A 426 7.03 -18.62 1.80
N SER A 427 5.87 -19.25 1.99
CA SER A 427 5.63 -20.57 1.42
C SER A 427 5.05 -20.45 0.01
N GLU A 428 5.40 -21.39 -0.85
CA GLU A 428 4.78 -21.59 -2.16
C GLU A 428 3.95 -22.89 -2.12
N ASN A 429 2.65 -22.77 -2.38
CA ASN A 429 1.66 -23.84 -2.40
C ASN A 429 1.59 -24.74 -1.15
N LYS A 430 2.12 -24.25 -0.01
CA LYS A 430 2.34 -25.05 1.20
C LYS A 430 3.21 -26.30 0.94
N GLU A 431 4.14 -26.24 -0.02
CA GLU A 431 5.04 -27.34 -0.38
C GLU A 431 6.52 -26.93 -0.32
N ASN A 432 6.83 -25.69 -0.72
CA ASN A 432 8.18 -25.16 -0.75
C ASN A 432 8.31 -23.90 0.12
N ILE A 433 9.52 -23.64 0.62
CA ILE A 433 9.84 -22.40 1.32
C ILE A 433 10.84 -21.61 0.50
N TRP A 434 10.55 -20.32 0.34
CA TRP A 434 11.34 -19.38 -0.43
C TRP A 434 11.71 -18.16 0.40
N VAL A 435 12.83 -17.55 0.03
CA VAL A 435 13.26 -16.24 0.51
C VAL A 435 13.52 -15.34 -0.70
N SER A 436 12.97 -14.13 -0.67
CA SER A 436 13.28 -13.04 -1.59
C SER A 436 14.06 -11.95 -0.85
N ILE A 437 15.08 -11.41 -1.49
CA ILE A 437 15.90 -10.31 -0.97
C ILE A 437 15.66 -9.09 -1.85
N VAL A 438 15.25 -7.98 -1.23
CA VAL A 438 14.99 -6.72 -1.93
C VAL A 438 15.79 -5.59 -1.27
N ASP A 439 16.28 -4.67 -2.09
CA ASP A 439 16.85 -3.41 -1.61
C ASP A 439 15.71 -2.51 -1.10
N VAL A 440 15.85 -2.00 0.13
CA VAL A 440 14.87 -1.09 0.75
C VAL A 440 14.69 0.18 -0.11
N ALA A 441 15.73 0.65 -0.80
CA ALA A 441 15.67 1.81 -1.68
C ALA A 441 14.85 1.57 -2.96
N ALA A 442 14.70 0.30 -3.36
CA ALA A 442 13.93 -0.13 -4.53
C ALA A 442 12.45 -0.38 -4.21
N LEU A 443 12.03 -0.24 -2.95
CA LEU A 443 10.64 -0.42 -2.57
C LEU A 443 9.73 0.61 -3.26
N PRO A 444 8.45 0.25 -3.51
CA PRO A 444 7.50 1.08 -4.23
C PRO A 444 7.40 2.53 -3.71
N LYS A 445 7.23 3.45 -4.66
CA LYS A 445 7.03 4.89 -4.43
C LYS A 445 5.80 5.34 -5.23
N GLU A 446 5.11 6.39 -4.78
CA GLU A 446 3.94 6.94 -5.47
C GLU A 446 4.29 7.38 -6.90
N GLY A 447 3.47 7.08 -7.91
CA GLY A 447 3.77 7.40 -9.32
C GLY A 447 3.73 8.90 -9.66
N ASP A 448 4.64 9.39 -10.52
CA ASP A 448 4.67 10.79 -11.02
C ASP A 448 3.66 11.01 -12.16
N ALA A 449 2.79 12.02 -12.07
CA ALA A 449 1.97 12.44 -13.21
C ALA A 449 2.79 13.24 -14.27
N CYS A 450 2.39 13.11 -15.53
CA CYS A 450 3.15 13.44 -16.75
C CYS A 450 3.32 14.95 -17.09
N ASN A 451 2.69 15.87 -16.34
CA ASN A 451 2.68 17.28 -16.74
C ASN A 451 4.05 17.97 -16.58
N GLY A 452 4.84 17.58 -15.57
CA GLY A 452 6.08 18.29 -15.21
C GLY A 452 7.18 18.24 -16.26
N GLY A 453 7.37 17.10 -16.93
CA GLY A 453 8.44 16.95 -17.92
C GLY A 453 8.25 17.81 -19.17
N THR A 454 7.00 17.94 -19.65
CA THR A 454 6.66 18.76 -20.82
C THR A 454 6.76 20.25 -20.48
N VAL A 455 6.29 20.67 -19.30
CA VAL A 455 6.43 22.06 -18.83
C VAL A 455 7.91 22.44 -18.73
N LEU A 456 8.74 21.60 -18.09
CA LEU A 456 10.18 21.84 -18.01
C LEU A 456 10.82 21.99 -19.39
N SER A 457 10.50 21.08 -20.31
CA SER A 457 11.04 21.15 -21.68
C SER A 457 10.63 22.44 -22.40
N GLN A 458 9.36 22.86 -22.25
CA GLN A 458 8.87 24.11 -22.85
C GLN A 458 9.55 25.35 -22.27
N LEU A 459 9.86 25.36 -20.96
CA LEU A 459 10.58 26.46 -20.32
C LEU A 459 12.04 26.54 -20.78
N LEU A 460 12.70 25.40 -20.95
CA LEU A 460 14.09 25.34 -21.43
C LEU A 460 14.22 25.76 -22.90
N ASP A 461 13.21 25.44 -23.71
CA ASP A 461 13.15 25.83 -25.13
C ASP A 461 12.46 27.20 -25.33
N SER A 462 12.17 27.93 -24.25
CA SER A 462 11.42 29.19 -24.32
C SER A 462 12.17 30.25 -25.12
N SER A 463 11.41 30.99 -25.92
CA SER A 463 11.91 32.18 -26.62
C SER A 463 11.74 33.48 -25.82
N ILE A 464 11.14 33.42 -24.63
CA ILE A 464 10.95 34.57 -23.73
C ILE A 464 12.29 34.82 -23.01
N PRO A 465 12.98 35.96 -23.26
CA PRO A 465 14.33 36.18 -22.73
C PRO A 465 14.42 36.06 -21.21
N ALA A 466 13.42 36.57 -20.49
CA ALA A 466 13.39 36.52 -19.03
C ALA A 466 13.37 35.09 -18.47
N ILE A 467 12.81 34.11 -19.19
CA ILE A 467 12.83 32.70 -18.78
C ILE A 467 14.23 32.10 -18.99
N GLY A 468 14.94 32.50 -20.04
CA GLY A 468 16.32 32.07 -20.26
C GLY A 468 17.31 32.54 -19.19
N ASP A 469 16.97 33.60 -18.46
CA ASP A 469 17.80 34.16 -17.38
C ASP A 469 17.53 33.51 -16.00
N VAL A 470 16.50 32.66 -15.86
CA VAL A 470 16.21 31.99 -14.59
C VAL A 470 17.04 30.74 -14.39
N SER A 471 17.50 30.52 -13.16
CA SER A 471 18.09 29.24 -12.74
C SER A 471 16.98 28.28 -12.34
N ILE A 472 16.91 27.12 -12.99
CA ILE A 472 15.90 26.09 -12.72
C ILE A 472 16.50 24.98 -11.86
N THR A 473 15.82 24.66 -10.76
CA THR A 473 16.08 23.48 -9.92
C THR A 473 14.93 22.49 -10.08
N VAL A 474 15.25 21.23 -10.37
CA VAL A 474 14.27 20.17 -10.58
C VAL A 474 14.36 19.17 -9.41
N LEU A 475 13.23 18.92 -8.75
CA LEU A 475 13.12 17.85 -7.76
C LEU A 475 12.80 16.53 -8.46
N VAL A 476 13.61 15.50 -8.21
CA VAL A 476 13.45 14.15 -8.81
C VAL A 476 13.68 13.06 -7.78
N ARG A 477 13.07 11.89 -7.98
CA ARG A 477 13.08 10.81 -6.96
C ARG A 477 14.07 9.69 -7.25
N LYS A 478 14.71 9.72 -8.42
CA LYS A 478 15.70 8.72 -8.84
C LYS A 478 17.04 9.40 -9.16
N GLN A 479 18.12 8.76 -8.73
CA GLN A 479 19.48 9.26 -8.97
C GLN A 479 19.77 9.39 -10.47
N GLU A 480 19.37 8.41 -11.27
CA GLU A 480 19.50 8.42 -12.73
C GLU A 480 18.81 9.63 -13.40
N GLN A 481 17.67 10.08 -12.86
CA GLN A 481 16.97 11.27 -13.35
C GLN A 481 17.76 12.53 -12.99
N ALA A 482 18.28 12.60 -11.76
CA ALA A 482 19.08 13.73 -11.31
C ALA A 482 20.36 13.88 -12.14
N ASP A 483 21.03 12.76 -12.40
CA ASP A 483 22.27 12.74 -13.17
C ASP A 483 22.03 13.15 -14.63
N LEU A 484 20.98 12.64 -15.28
CA LEU A 484 20.61 13.05 -16.63
C LEU A 484 20.31 14.57 -16.73
N LEU A 485 19.60 15.12 -15.75
CA LEU A 485 19.27 16.55 -15.73
C LEU A 485 20.52 17.41 -15.48
N ARG A 486 21.45 16.96 -14.61
CA ARG A 486 22.73 17.64 -14.37
C ARG A 486 23.64 17.60 -15.58
N GLU A 487 23.70 16.48 -16.30
CA GLU A 487 24.41 16.38 -17.58
C GLU A 487 23.89 17.40 -18.61
N LYS A 488 22.59 17.68 -18.56
CA LYS A 488 21.93 18.72 -19.37
C LYS A 488 22.08 20.14 -18.82
N GLY A 489 22.88 20.34 -17.78
CA GLY A 489 23.18 21.64 -17.21
C GLY A 489 22.13 22.19 -16.24
N LEU A 490 21.19 21.36 -15.76
CA LEU A 490 20.19 21.77 -14.77
C LEU A 490 20.63 21.46 -13.35
N ASN A 491 20.15 22.26 -12.40
CA ASN A 491 20.21 21.86 -11.01
C ASN A 491 19.16 20.78 -10.78
N ALA A 492 19.58 19.63 -10.26
CA ALA A 492 18.67 18.55 -9.90
C ALA A 492 18.92 18.11 -8.45
N VAL A 493 17.85 18.08 -7.67
CA VAL A 493 17.86 17.70 -6.26
C VAL A 493 17.08 16.40 -6.11
N LEU A 494 17.74 15.41 -5.50
CA LEU A 494 17.07 14.17 -5.13
C LEU A 494 16.20 14.45 -3.90
N PHE A 495 14.93 14.05 -3.95
CA PHE A 495 14.00 14.16 -2.82
C PHE A 495 13.23 12.87 -2.58
N ASN A 496 12.76 12.67 -1.35
CA ASN A 496 12.16 11.39 -0.92
C ASN A 496 10.72 11.19 -1.42
N GLY A 497 10.07 12.24 -1.91
CA GLY A 497 8.70 12.19 -2.40
C GLY A 497 7.88 13.40 -1.98
N LEU A 498 6.58 13.38 -2.30
CA LEU A 498 5.68 14.49 -1.99
C LEU A 498 5.36 14.58 -0.49
N ASP A 499 5.52 13.50 0.26
CA ASP A 499 5.31 13.45 1.71
C ASP A 499 6.44 14.12 2.52
N ASP A 500 7.61 14.36 1.91
CA ASP A 500 8.77 14.99 2.58
C ASP A 500 8.56 16.51 2.68
N SER A 501 7.67 16.90 3.58
CA SER A 501 7.24 18.28 3.77
C SER A 501 8.40 19.18 4.18
N ASP A 502 9.33 18.67 4.99
CA ASP A 502 10.50 19.42 5.44
C ASP A 502 11.46 19.71 4.28
N GLN A 503 11.78 18.70 3.47
CA GLN A 503 12.65 18.91 2.31
C GLN A 503 11.99 19.81 1.26
N LEU A 504 10.68 19.65 1.03
CA LEU A 504 9.93 20.51 0.10
C LEU A 504 9.90 21.97 0.56
N ARG A 505 9.62 22.21 1.85
CA ARG A 505 9.62 23.55 2.45
C ARG A 505 11.01 24.18 2.35
N ALA A 506 12.06 23.45 2.73
CA ALA A 506 13.44 23.92 2.65
C ALA A 506 13.90 24.19 1.21
N ALA A 507 13.47 23.36 0.25
CA ALA A 507 13.73 23.62 -1.17
C ALA A 507 13.02 24.90 -1.63
N ALA A 508 11.74 25.06 -1.28
CA ALA A 508 10.97 26.24 -1.67
C ALA A 508 11.47 27.54 -1.03
N SER A 509 12.00 27.51 0.19
CA SER A 509 12.54 28.70 0.87
C SER A 509 13.77 29.32 0.20
N GLU A 510 14.36 28.63 -0.76
CA GLU A 510 15.52 29.10 -1.53
C GLU A 510 15.16 29.60 -2.94
N HIS A 511 13.88 29.55 -3.34
CA HIS A 511 13.42 29.91 -4.69
C HIS A 511 12.32 30.96 -4.65
N ASP A 512 12.33 31.87 -5.63
CA ASP A 512 11.32 32.95 -5.74
C ASP A 512 10.03 32.45 -6.45
N TYR A 513 10.13 31.36 -7.21
CA TYR A 513 9.07 30.80 -8.03
C TYR A 513 9.02 29.28 -7.87
N ILE A 514 7.83 28.71 -7.69
CA ILE A 514 7.60 27.26 -7.71
C ILE A 514 6.52 26.91 -8.73
N ILE A 515 6.81 25.89 -9.54
CA ILE A 515 5.86 25.29 -10.48
C ILE A 515 5.58 23.85 -10.02
N HIS A 516 4.42 23.62 -9.40
CA HIS A 516 4.00 22.36 -8.82
C HIS A 516 3.08 21.60 -9.78
N THR A 517 3.65 20.62 -10.49
CA THR A 517 2.99 19.76 -11.49
C THR A 517 2.72 18.29 -11.14
N PRO A 518 3.27 17.67 -10.08
CA PRO A 518 3.10 16.24 -9.82
C PRO A 518 1.66 15.76 -9.67
N THR A 519 0.81 16.45 -8.90
CA THR A 519 -0.59 16.06 -8.72
C THR A 519 -1.39 17.17 -8.04
N GLY A 520 -2.69 17.25 -8.35
CA GLY A 520 -3.66 18.09 -7.64
C GLY A 520 -4.32 17.39 -6.45
N PHE A 521 -3.91 16.16 -6.09
CA PHE A 521 -4.51 15.39 -5.00
C PHE A 521 -3.66 15.32 -3.72
N HIS A 522 -2.52 16.01 -3.69
CA HIS A 522 -1.56 15.91 -2.60
C HIS A 522 -1.43 17.25 -1.85
N THR A 523 -2.30 17.47 -0.86
CA THR A 523 -2.38 18.71 -0.09
C THR A 523 -1.09 19.05 0.66
N GLY A 524 -0.44 18.05 1.28
CA GLY A 524 0.73 18.27 2.14
C GLY A 524 1.90 18.92 1.41
N SER A 525 2.24 18.41 0.23
CA SER A 525 3.32 18.96 -0.62
C SER A 525 3.03 20.40 -1.05
N ALA A 526 1.80 20.70 -1.46
CA ALA A 526 1.42 22.03 -1.89
C ALA A 526 1.53 23.05 -0.73
N VAL A 527 1.05 22.67 0.46
CA VAL A 527 1.16 23.50 1.67
C VAL A 527 2.63 23.73 2.04
N ALA A 528 3.45 22.68 2.09
CA ALA A 528 4.87 22.77 2.44
C ALA A 528 5.65 23.71 1.50
N LEU A 529 5.42 23.59 0.18
CA LEU A 529 6.05 24.45 -0.83
C LEU A 529 5.62 25.92 -0.68
N ILE A 530 4.34 26.18 -0.41
CA ILE A 530 3.84 27.55 -0.20
C ILE A 530 4.39 28.15 1.08
N GLU A 531 4.49 27.37 2.17
CA GLU A 531 5.09 27.84 3.42
C GLU A 531 6.56 28.20 3.24
N GLY A 532 7.33 27.37 2.51
CA GLY A 532 8.71 27.68 2.16
C GLY A 532 8.82 28.97 1.32
N LEU A 533 7.94 29.16 0.33
CA LEU A 533 7.89 30.43 -0.41
C LEU A 533 7.57 31.62 0.51
N GLY A 534 6.67 31.45 1.49
CA GLY A 534 6.39 32.47 2.49
C GLY A 534 7.64 32.87 3.28
N GLU A 535 8.46 31.90 3.68
CA GLU A 535 9.76 32.16 4.33
C GLU A 535 10.73 32.90 3.40
N ARG A 536 10.78 32.52 2.12
CA ARG A 536 11.58 33.22 1.11
C ARG A 536 11.17 34.69 1.00
N SER A 537 9.87 34.95 0.94
CA SER A 537 9.30 36.31 0.87
C SER A 537 9.70 37.12 2.10
N GLN A 538 9.55 36.56 3.30
CA GLN A 538 9.95 37.21 4.55
C GLN A 538 11.46 37.52 4.59
N LYS A 539 12.30 36.60 4.10
CA LYS A 539 13.76 36.73 4.10
C LYS A 539 14.27 37.76 3.09
N THR A 540 13.60 37.89 1.94
CA THR A 540 14.09 38.71 0.82
C THR A 540 13.32 40.01 0.59
N GLY A 541 12.10 40.11 1.12
CA GLY A 541 11.16 41.21 0.86
C GLY A 541 10.63 41.24 -0.57
N LYS A 542 10.80 40.16 -1.36
CA LYS A 542 10.33 40.05 -2.74
C LYS A 542 9.01 39.31 -2.82
N ASP A 543 8.23 39.64 -3.83
CA ASP A 543 7.07 38.82 -4.23
C ASP A 543 7.55 37.42 -4.64
N VAL A 544 6.78 36.42 -4.23
CA VAL A 544 7.01 35.00 -4.52
C VAL A 544 5.76 34.38 -5.12
N HIS A 545 5.94 33.41 -6.01
CA HIS A 545 4.85 32.92 -6.85
C HIS A 545 4.78 31.39 -6.86
N PHE A 546 3.55 30.86 -6.76
CA PHE A 546 3.26 29.44 -6.76
C PHE A 546 2.29 29.09 -7.90
N ILE A 547 2.74 28.33 -8.90
CA ILE A 547 1.90 27.83 -10.00
C ILE A 547 1.57 26.37 -9.71
N HIS A 548 0.28 26.04 -9.56
CA HIS A 548 -0.21 24.71 -9.20
C HIS A 548 -0.98 24.05 -10.34
N THR A 549 -0.96 22.72 -10.39
CA THR A 549 -1.73 21.94 -11.36
C THR A 549 -2.88 21.22 -10.66
N SER A 550 -4.10 21.57 -11.06
CA SER A 550 -5.37 20.97 -10.62
C SER A 550 -6.03 20.22 -11.80
N GLY A 551 -7.37 20.24 -11.90
CA GLY A 551 -8.13 19.64 -12.98
C GLY A 551 -9.61 20.04 -12.96
N THR A 552 -10.25 20.05 -14.14
CA THR A 552 -11.67 20.44 -14.26
C THR A 552 -12.64 19.42 -13.66
N SER A 553 -12.15 18.31 -13.09
CA SER A 553 -12.98 17.38 -12.33
C SER A 553 -13.54 18.01 -11.05
N ASN A 554 -12.90 19.07 -10.54
CA ASN A 554 -13.44 19.90 -9.45
C ASN A 554 -14.80 20.53 -9.80
N LEU A 555 -15.07 20.74 -11.10
CA LEU A 555 -16.30 21.35 -11.62
C LEU A 555 -17.29 20.33 -12.18
N ALA A 556 -16.98 19.03 -12.02
CA ALA A 556 -17.72 17.97 -12.68
C ALA A 556 -19.13 17.79 -12.09
N GLN A 557 -20.13 17.88 -12.97
CA GLN A 557 -21.52 17.56 -12.67
C GLN A 557 -21.78 16.08 -12.98
N ARG A 558 -22.07 15.30 -11.94
CA ARG A 558 -22.43 13.89 -12.02
C ARG A 558 -23.79 13.71 -12.70
N THR A 559 -23.82 12.93 -13.78
CA THR A 559 -25.00 12.71 -14.65
C THR A 559 -25.68 11.37 -14.41
N ILE A 560 -25.03 10.45 -13.69
CA ILE A 560 -25.50 9.09 -13.41
C ILE A 560 -26.02 8.99 -11.99
N THR A 561 -25.22 9.38 -10.98
CA THR A 561 -25.61 9.22 -9.57
C THR A 561 -26.39 10.40 -9.00
N LYS A 562 -26.40 11.53 -9.71
CA LYS A 562 -27.18 12.72 -9.35
C LYS A 562 -28.10 13.10 -10.50
N GLN A 563 -29.22 13.76 -10.14
CA GLN A 563 -30.11 14.35 -11.15
C GLN A 563 -29.32 15.41 -11.91
N PRO A 564 -29.16 15.29 -13.24
CA PRO A 564 -28.45 16.28 -14.02
C PRO A 564 -29.22 17.60 -13.95
N GLY A 565 -28.57 18.62 -13.39
CA GLY A 565 -29.05 20.00 -13.43
C GLY A 565 -28.81 20.64 -14.80
N GLU A 566 -29.05 21.94 -14.89
CA GLU A 566 -28.57 22.71 -16.04
C GLU A 566 -27.03 22.68 -16.09
N ILE A 567 -26.50 22.35 -17.26
CA ILE A 567 -25.05 22.34 -17.49
C ILE A 567 -24.55 23.77 -17.43
N HIS A 568 -23.69 24.05 -16.45
CA HIS A 568 -23.05 25.36 -16.32
C HIS A 568 -21.77 25.40 -17.17
N ASP A 569 -21.63 26.47 -17.95
CA ASP A 569 -20.48 26.71 -18.82
C ASP A 569 -19.54 27.72 -18.16
N TRP A 570 -18.59 27.21 -17.38
CA TRP A 570 -17.75 27.96 -16.45
C TRP A 570 -16.80 28.93 -17.15
N SER A 571 -16.79 30.20 -16.74
CA SER A 571 -15.82 31.21 -17.14
C SER A 571 -14.81 31.44 -16.02
N ASP A 572 -13.52 31.24 -16.29
CA ASP A 572 -12.45 31.55 -15.32
C ASP A 572 -12.33 33.06 -15.03
N LYS A 573 -12.96 33.90 -15.86
CA LYS A 573 -13.01 35.35 -15.67
C LYS A 573 -14.21 35.82 -14.87
N ASP A 574 -15.40 35.31 -15.21
CA ASP A 574 -16.68 35.89 -14.79
C ASP A 574 -17.31 35.15 -13.61
N ASP A 575 -17.10 33.84 -13.50
CA ASP A 575 -17.62 33.05 -12.38
C ASP A 575 -16.69 33.12 -11.16
N ASP A 576 -17.21 32.76 -9.98
CA ASP A 576 -16.40 32.53 -8.79
C ASP A 576 -16.16 31.04 -8.58
N VAL A 577 -15.12 30.54 -9.25
CA VAL A 577 -14.74 29.13 -9.23
C VAL A 577 -14.31 28.70 -7.84
N PHE A 578 -13.60 29.56 -7.11
CA PHE A 578 -13.12 29.25 -5.76
C PHE A 578 -14.28 29.12 -4.76
N GLU A 579 -15.23 30.07 -4.77
CA GLU A 579 -16.43 30.00 -3.94
C GLU A 579 -17.24 28.73 -4.24
N PHE A 580 -17.34 28.35 -5.52
CA PHE A 580 -17.97 27.10 -5.91
C PHE A 580 -17.25 25.88 -5.34
N GLU A 581 -15.91 25.81 -5.45
CA GLU A 581 -15.14 24.70 -4.87
C GLU A 581 -15.33 24.61 -3.36
N GLU A 582 -15.27 25.73 -2.62
CA GLU A 582 -15.52 25.75 -1.17
C GLU A 582 -16.91 25.23 -0.83
N LYS A 583 -17.93 25.72 -1.54
CA LYS A 583 -19.32 25.29 -1.34
C LYS A 583 -19.45 23.79 -1.57
N MET A 584 -19.00 23.33 -2.73
CA MET A 584 -19.17 21.93 -3.09
C MET A 584 -18.35 21.03 -2.16
N GLU A 585 -17.17 21.45 -1.70
CA GLU A 585 -16.31 20.66 -0.81
C GLU A 585 -16.98 20.47 0.54
N ALA A 586 -17.70 21.49 1.02
CA ALA A 586 -18.53 21.40 2.20
C ALA A 586 -19.74 20.45 2.03
N GLU A 587 -20.28 20.33 0.81
CA GLU A 587 -21.38 19.40 0.51
C GLU A 587 -20.90 17.95 0.39
N GLU A 588 -19.78 17.72 -0.30
CA GLU A 588 -19.19 16.41 -0.50
C GLU A 588 -17.69 16.56 -0.80
N ALA A 589 -16.86 15.99 0.07
CA ALA A 589 -15.42 16.09 -0.03
C ALA A 589 -14.85 15.44 -1.30
N TYR A 590 -13.86 16.08 -1.91
CA TYR A 590 -13.10 15.56 -3.04
C TYR A 590 -11.66 16.07 -2.96
N GLY A 591 -10.70 15.13 -2.93
CA GLY A 591 -9.31 15.44 -2.60
C GLY A 591 -8.66 16.54 -3.45
N GLN A 592 -9.07 16.71 -4.71
CA GLN A 592 -8.53 17.77 -5.56
C GLN A 592 -9.08 19.16 -5.22
N ARG A 593 -10.36 19.28 -4.88
CA ARG A 593 -10.95 20.54 -4.37
C ARG A 593 -10.35 20.91 -3.01
N MET A 594 -10.18 19.92 -2.13
CA MET A 594 -9.49 20.13 -0.85
C MET A 594 -8.08 20.71 -1.04
N THR A 595 -7.35 20.24 -2.06
CA THR A 595 -5.99 20.73 -2.35
C THR A 595 -6.00 22.15 -2.90
N ASP A 596 -6.87 22.48 -3.87
CA ASP A 596 -6.99 23.84 -4.41
C ASP A 596 -7.39 24.86 -3.34
N ILE A 597 -8.33 24.49 -2.47
CA ILE A 597 -8.74 25.30 -1.32
C ILE A 597 -7.57 25.55 -0.39
N ALA A 598 -6.79 24.51 -0.07
CA ALA A 598 -5.62 24.64 0.78
C ALA A 598 -4.52 25.49 0.14
N VAL A 599 -4.29 25.36 -1.17
CA VAL A 599 -3.33 26.18 -1.93
C VAL A 599 -3.66 27.66 -1.78
N ILE A 600 -4.91 28.05 -2.06
CA ILE A 600 -5.32 29.45 -2.00
C ILE A 600 -5.26 29.98 -0.57
N LYS A 601 -5.83 29.27 0.41
CA LYS A 601 -5.85 29.72 1.81
C LYS A 601 -4.45 29.82 2.41
N THR A 602 -3.57 28.88 2.10
CA THR A 602 -2.19 28.88 2.57
C THR A 602 -1.40 30.02 1.91
N ALA A 603 -1.59 30.25 0.62
CA ALA A 603 -0.93 31.33 -0.10
C ALA A 603 -1.36 32.72 0.43
N GLU A 604 -2.66 32.92 0.70
CA GLU A 604 -3.18 34.13 1.34
C GLU A 604 -2.53 34.36 2.71
N ARG A 605 -2.43 33.31 3.54
CA ARG A 605 -1.80 33.38 4.86
C ARG A 605 -0.30 33.67 4.78
N ALA A 606 0.40 33.08 3.82
CA ALA A 606 1.85 33.16 3.68
C ALA A 606 2.33 34.38 2.87
N GLY A 607 1.42 35.16 2.28
CA GLY A 607 1.78 36.28 1.41
C GLY A 607 2.38 35.83 0.07
N VAL A 608 1.92 34.69 -0.45
CA VAL A 608 2.38 34.09 -1.72
C VAL A 608 1.34 34.35 -2.81
N LYS A 609 1.76 34.74 -4.02
CA LYS A 609 0.86 34.85 -5.17
C LYS A 609 0.65 33.47 -5.81
N SER A 610 -0.56 32.91 -5.70
CA SER A 610 -0.87 31.58 -6.27
C SER A 610 -1.65 31.66 -7.58
N TYR A 611 -1.37 30.69 -8.47
CA TYR A 611 -2.00 30.53 -9.79
C TYR A 611 -2.33 29.05 -9.99
N ILE A 612 -3.61 28.69 -10.12
CA ILE A 612 -4.04 27.30 -10.32
C ILE A 612 -4.33 27.09 -11.79
N MET A 613 -3.57 26.21 -12.44
CA MET A 613 -3.85 25.70 -13.78
C MET A 613 -4.83 24.55 -13.64
N MET A 614 -6.04 24.71 -14.17
CA MET A 614 -7.11 23.72 -14.09
C MET A 614 -7.40 23.15 -15.49
N PRO A 615 -6.56 22.21 -15.99
CA PRO A 615 -6.76 21.61 -17.29
C PRO A 615 -7.92 20.61 -17.31
N PRO A 616 -8.57 20.44 -18.48
CA PRO A 616 -9.51 19.35 -18.69
C PRO A 616 -8.74 18.06 -19.07
N THR A 617 -9.29 17.18 -19.91
CA THR A 617 -8.57 16.00 -20.40
C THR A 617 -7.26 16.41 -21.08
N VAL A 618 -6.12 16.07 -20.50
CA VAL A 618 -4.81 16.30 -21.11
C VAL A 618 -4.47 15.15 -22.05
N TYR A 619 -4.19 15.45 -23.31
CA TYR A 619 -3.89 14.46 -24.35
C TYR A 619 -2.58 14.73 -25.09
N GLY A 620 -2.17 13.74 -25.88
CA GLY A 620 -0.97 13.79 -26.70
C GLY A 620 0.30 13.39 -25.96
N ARG A 621 1.37 13.15 -26.73
CA ARG A 621 2.66 12.72 -26.20
C ARG A 621 3.43 13.90 -25.60
N GLY A 622 3.90 13.72 -24.37
CA GLY A 622 4.75 14.69 -23.68
C GLY A 622 6.15 14.78 -24.27
N THR A 623 6.80 15.93 -24.12
CA THR A 623 8.16 16.19 -24.61
C THR A 623 9.24 15.98 -23.55
N GLY A 624 8.85 15.70 -22.31
CA GLY A 624 9.77 15.46 -21.20
C GLY A 624 10.72 14.27 -21.42
N HIS A 625 11.83 14.26 -20.69
CA HIS A 625 12.86 13.22 -20.78
C HIS A 625 12.46 11.88 -20.12
N PHE A 626 11.42 11.86 -19.29
CA PHE A 626 11.02 10.70 -18.49
C PHE A 626 9.62 10.20 -18.91
N ASN A 627 8.60 10.40 -18.08
CA ASN A 627 7.23 10.06 -18.43
C ASN A 627 6.72 10.97 -19.55
N GLN A 628 6.25 10.37 -20.65
CA GLN A 628 5.69 11.04 -21.82
C GLN A 628 4.21 10.71 -22.06
N GLY A 629 3.61 9.81 -21.26
CA GLY A 629 2.24 9.33 -21.45
C GLY A 629 1.22 10.11 -20.60
N SER A 630 0.08 10.48 -21.18
CA SER A 630 -1.04 11.05 -20.41
C SER A 630 -1.73 9.99 -19.53
N MET A 631 -2.71 10.39 -18.72
CA MET A 631 -3.36 9.47 -17.77
C MET A 631 -4.70 8.92 -18.29
N GLN A 632 -5.63 9.81 -18.62
CA GLN A 632 -7.04 9.46 -18.79
C GLN A 632 -7.33 8.61 -20.03
N ILE A 633 -6.82 9.02 -21.19
CA ILE A 633 -6.98 8.29 -22.46
C ILE A 633 -6.25 6.93 -22.40
N PRO A 634 -4.99 6.83 -21.93
CA PRO A 634 -4.34 5.53 -21.71
C PRO A 634 -5.10 4.61 -20.77
N SER A 635 -5.75 5.11 -19.71
CA SER A 635 -6.61 4.27 -18.87
C SER A 635 -7.81 3.68 -19.64
N VAL A 636 -8.46 4.48 -20.49
CA VAL A 636 -9.56 3.99 -21.37
C VAL A 636 -9.04 2.97 -22.38
N ILE A 637 -7.87 3.19 -22.96
CA ILE A 637 -7.23 2.26 -23.91
C ILE A 637 -6.88 0.93 -23.24
N ARG A 638 -6.27 0.96 -22.05
CA ARG A 638 -5.96 -0.26 -21.28
C ARG A 638 -7.25 -1.05 -20.98
N GLY A 639 -8.32 -0.34 -20.60
CA GLY A 639 -9.65 -0.93 -20.44
C GLY A 639 -10.17 -1.58 -21.74
N ALA A 640 -10.06 -0.87 -22.86
CA ALA A 640 -10.50 -1.36 -24.17
C ALA A 640 -9.75 -2.62 -24.63
N ILE A 641 -8.42 -2.67 -24.44
CA ILE A 641 -7.60 -3.85 -24.76
C ILE A 641 -8.06 -5.05 -23.94
N LYS A 642 -8.25 -4.86 -22.63
CA LYS A 642 -8.70 -5.89 -21.69
C LYS A 642 -10.10 -6.42 -22.03
N ALA A 643 -11.03 -5.53 -22.40
CA ALA A 643 -12.38 -5.90 -22.80
C ALA A 643 -12.47 -6.45 -24.24
N GLY A 644 -11.45 -6.24 -25.07
CA GLY A 644 -11.43 -6.57 -26.50
C GLY A 644 -12.27 -5.62 -27.37
N GLN A 645 -12.82 -4.56 -26.79
CA GLN A 645 -13.64 -3.53 -27.42
C GLN A 645 -13.59 -2.25 -26.57
N ALA A 646 -13.63 -1.07 -27.20
CA ALA A 646 -13.68 0.20 -26.49
C ALA A 646 -15.03 0.39 -25.77
N GLU A 647 -15.02 1.21 -24.73
CA GLU A 647 -16.00 1.07 -23.66
C GLU A 647 -16.25 2.45 -23.01
N TYR A 648 -17.51 2.80 -22.74
CA TYR A 648 -17.91 4.07 -22.10
C TYR A 648 -19.00 3.87 -21.04
N VAL A 649 -19.17 4.82 -20.13
CA VAL A 649 -20.10 4.70 -18.99
C VAL A 649 -21.46 5.33 -19.29
N GLY A 650 -22.53 4.65 -18.89
CA GLY A 650 -23.90 5.15 -19.02
C GLY A 650 -24.29 5.36 -20.49
N ASP A 651 -24.94 6.48 -20.78
CA ASP A 651 -25.27 6.84 -22.17
C ASP A 651 -24.08 7.48 -22.93
N GLY A 652 -22.98 7.79 -22.23
CA GLY A 652 -21.78 8.40 -22.79
C GLY A 652 -21.97 9.83 -23.30
N THR A 653 -23.09 10.49 -22.99
CA THR A 653 -23.46 11.81 -23.52
C THR A 653 -22.82 12.97 -22.78
N ALA A 654 -22.39 12.75 -21.54
CA ALA A 654 -21.65 13.75 -20.77
C ALA A 654 -20.38 14.18 -21.51
N ARG A 655 -20.09 15.48 -21.49
CA ARG A 655 -19.00 16.09 -22.24
C ARG A 655 -17.93 16.63 -21.30
N LEU A 656 -16.68 16.54 -21.75
CA LEU A 656 -15.54 17.16 -21.10
C LEU A 656 -14.73 17.97 -22.13
N GLY A 657 -14.03 18.97 -21.62
CA GLY A 657 -12.99 19.63 -22.38
C GLY A 657 -11.80 18.72 -22.68
N HIS A 658 -10.93 19.14 -23.59
CA HIS A 658 -9.60 18.56 -23.75
C HIS A 658 -8.55 19.62 -24.09
N VAL A 659 -7.28 19.33 -23.83
CA VAL A 659 -6.13 20.16 -24.18
C VAL A 659 -4.92 19.29 -24.48
N HIS A 660 -4.14 19.64 -25.50
CA HIS A 660 -2.89 18.92 -25.76
C HIS A 660 -1.82 19.32 -24.74
N VAL A 661 -1.03 18.36 -24.25
CA VAL A 661 -0.02 18.57 -23.19
C VAL A 661 0.98 19.68 -23.54
N THR A 662 1.36 19.82 -24.81
CA THR A 662 2.25 20.92 -25.27
C THR A 662 1.56 22.29 -25.30
N ASP A 663 0.27 22.35 -25.59
CA ASP A 663 -0.49 23.61 -25.56
C ASP A 663 -0.73 24.06 -24.11
N LEU A 664 -0.96 23.09 -23.22
CA LEU A 664 -0.97 23.33 -21.79
C LEU A 664 0.40 23.89 -21.34
N ALA A 665 1.51 23.28 -21.76
CA ALA A 665 2.84 23.80 -21.42
C ALA A 665 3.10 25.23 -21.92
N LEU A 666 2.57 25.62 -23.09
CA LEU A 666 2.61 27.01 -23.57
C LEU A 666 1.86 27.98 -22.64
N LEU A 667 0.80 27.53 -21.95
CA LEU A 667 0.12 28.35 -20.96
C LEU A 667 1.00 28.56 -19.71
N TYR A 668 1.67 27.52 -19.23
CA TYR A 668 2.63 27.65 -18.12
C TYR A 668 3.76 28.61 -18.47
N GLU A 669 4.36 28.47 -19.66
CA GLU A 669 5.39 29.38 -20.16
C GLU A 669 4.88 30.83 -20.21
N LEU A 670 3.68 31.05 -20.73
CA LEU A 670 3.10 32.39 -20.85
C LEU A 670 2.85 33.04 -19.48
N VAL A 671 2.22 32.31 -18.56
CA VAL A 671 1.92 32.81 -17.21
C VAL A 671 3.23 33.09 -16.47
N PHE A 672 4.19 32.19 -16.54
CA PHE A 672 5.50 32.39 -15.90
C PHE A 672 6.27 33.56 -16.52
N GLY A 673 6.29 33.69 -17.85
CA GLY A 673 6.91 34.81 -18.54
C GLY A 673 6.32 36.16 -18.16
N LYS A 674 4.99 36.24 -17.99
CA LYS A 674 4.30 37.45 -17.51
C LYS A 674 4.61 37.77 -16.05
N ILE A 675 4.72 36.76 -15.20
CA ILE A 675 5.17 36.91 -13.81
C ILE A 675 6.59 37.51 -13.78
N LEU A 676 7.52 36.99 -14.57
CA LEU A 676 8.89 37.51 -14.66
C LEU A 676 8.96 38.93 -15.22
N ALA A 677 8.04 39.28 -16.12
CA ALA A 677 7.91 40.64 -16.65
C ALA A 677 7.30 41.64 -15.64
N GLY A 678 6.86 41.19 -14.47
CA GLY A 678 6.19 42.01 -13.47
C GLY A 678 4.79 42.46 -13.88
N GLU A 679 4.14 41.73 -14.80
CA GLU A 679 2.75 42.00 -15.17
C GLU A 679 1.80 41.56 -14.05
N GLU A 680 0.79 42.39 -13.77
CA GLU A 680 -0.25 42.04 -12.81
C GLU A 680 -1.21 41.01 -13.41
N LEU A 681 -1.16 39.81 -12.85
CA LEU A 681 -2.02 38.68 -13.18
C LEU A 681 -3.01 38.44 -12.03
N ARG A 682 -4.21 37.95 -12.35
CA ARG A 682 -5.12 37.49 -11.31
C ARG A 682 -4.47 36.32 -10.54
N SER A 683 -4.47 36.41 -9.23
CA SER A 683 -3.87 35.41 -8.33
C SER A 683 -4.81 35.09 -7.17
N GLY A 684 -4.46 34.10 -6.36
CA GLY A 684 -5.27 33.66 -5.22
C GLY A 684 -6.65 33.19 -5.67
N ARG A 685 -7.71 33.66 -4.98
CA ARG A 685 -9.11 33.28 -5.27
C ARG A 685 -9.57 33.53 -6.70
N ARG A 686 -8.94 34.48 -7.42
CA ARG A 686 -9.27 34.81 -8.82
C ARG A 686 -8.21 34.32 -9.82
N GLY A 687 -7.23 33.56 -9.35
CA GLY A 687 -6.09 33.06 -10.12
C GLY A 687 -6.25 31.61 -10.61
N ILE A 688 -7.46 31.18 -10.91
CA ILE A 688 -7.74 29.86 -11.50
C ILE A 688 -7.83 30.03 -13.01
N TYR A 689 -7.06 29.26 -13.78
CA TYR A 689 -6.92 29.40 -15.23
C TYR A 689 -7.39 28.13 -15.92
N PHE A 690 -8.35 28.25 -16.83
CA PHE A 690 -8.76 27.13 -17.68
C PHE A 690 -7.89 27.06 -18.93
N SER A 691 -7.83 25.88 -19.53
CA SER A 691 -7.00 25.62 -20.73
C SER A 691 -7.74 24.79 -21.78
N ASN A 692 -9.06 24.90 -21.86
CA ASN A 692 -9.83 24.08 -22.78
C ASN A 692 -9.65 24.49 -24.25
N THR A 693 -9.33 23.55 -25.14
CA THR A 693 -9.15 23.84 -26.59
C THR A 693 -10.20 23.18 -27.48
N GLY A 694 -11.00 22.27 -26.93
CA GLY A 694 -12.05 21.55 -27.63
C GLY A 694 -12.91 20.78 -26.64
N ASN A 695 -13.79 19.90 -27.10
CA ASN A 695 -14.59 19.08 -26.20
C ASN A 695 -15.03 17.78 -26.88
N HIS A 696 -15.31 16.77 -26.07
CA HIS A 696 -15.74 15.45 -26.52
C HIS A 696 -16.79 14.90 -25.57
N SER A 697 -17.67 14.04 -26.06
CA SER A 697 -18.44 13.13 -25.21
C SER A 697 -17.63 11.87 -24.88
N TRP A 698 -17.99 11.21 -23.79
CA TRP A 698 -17.38 9.91 -23.43
C TRP A 698 -17.60 8.85 -24.51
N HIS A 699 -18.76 8.89 -25.18
CA HIS A 699 -19.03 8.05 -26.34
C HIS A 699 -18.10 8.35 -27.53
N GLU A 700 -17.91 9.63 -27.87
CA GLU A 700 -17.00 10.07 -28.94
C GLU A 700 -15.56 9.61 -28.65
N LEU A 701 -15.07 9.81 -27.43
CA LEU A 701 -13.74 9.37 -27.02
C LEU A 701 -13.58 7.85 -27.12
N ALA A 702 -14.54 7.07 -26.62
CA ALA A 702 -14.50 5.61 -26.72
C ALA A 702 -14.56 5.14 -28.18
N THR A 703 -15.30 5.84 -29.04
CA THR A 703 -15.35 5.56 -30.48
C THR A 703 -13.98 5.75 -31.13
N GLU A 704 -13.28 6.84 -30.83
CA GLU A 704 -11.93 7.08 -31.37
C GLU A 704 -10.90 6.07 -30.85
N VAL A 705 -11.00 5.66 -29.59
CA VAL A 705 -10.21 4.55 -29.03
C VAL A 705 -10.48 3.24 -29.79
N GLY A 706 -11.75 2.93 -30.06
CA GLY A 706 -12.15 1.75 -30.84
C GLY A 706 -11.56 1.75 -32.24
N LYS A 707 -11.69 2.87 -32.97
CA LYS A 707 -11.10 3.05 -34.31
C LYS A 707 -9.58 2.88 -34.29
N ALA A 708 -8.90 3.49 -33.31
CA ALA A 708 -7.45 3.36 -33.15
C ALA A 708 -7.03 1.90 -32.90
N GLY A 709 -7.73 1.20 -32.00
CA GLY A 709 -7.45 -0.19 -31.68
C GLY A 709 -7.65 -1.14 -32.87
N VAL A 710 -8.70 -0.96 -33.67
CA VAL A 710 -8.88 -1.74 -34.92
C VAL A 710 -7.76 -1.45 -35.92
N LYS A 711 -7.41 -0.17 -36.09
CA LYS A 711 -6.34 0.25 -37.00
C LYS A 711 -4.99 -0.38 -36.65
N LEU A 712 -4.70 -0.55 -35.36
CA LEU A 712 -3.49 -1.20 -34.86
C LEU A 712 -3.61 -2.73 -34.75
N GLY A 713 -4.77 -3.31 -35.09
CA GLY A 713 -5.02 -4.76 -34.99
C GLY A 713 -5.19 -5.27 -33.55
N ALA A 714 -5.33 -4.38 -32.57
CA ALA A 714 -5.48 -4.71 -31.15
C ALA A 714 -6.94 -5.01 -30.76
N LEU A 715 -7.92 -4.44 -31.47
CA LEU A 715 -9.36 -4.64 -31.23
C LEU A 715 -10.04 -5.21 -32.48
N LYS A 716 -11.13 -5.96 -32.25
CA LYS A 716 -11.92 -6.57 -33.35
C LYS A 716 -12.99 -5.66 -33.93
N THR A 717 -13.36 -4.61 -33.21
CA THR A 717 -14.45 -3.70 -33.57
C THR A 717 -14.12 -2.27 -33.13
N ALA A 718 -14.53 -1.31 -33.95
CA ALA A 718 -14.38 0.12 -33.68
C ALA A 718 -15.57 0.70 -32.91
N GLU A 719 -16.71 0.00 -32.94
CA GLU A 719 -17.91 0.40 -32.21
C GLU A 719 -17.65 0.24 -30.71
N PRO A 720 -17.87 1.25 -29.85
CA PRO A 720 -17.71 1.09 -28.42
C PRO A 720 -18.97 0.51 -27.77
N ARG A 721 -18.86 0.09 -26.50
CA ARG A 721 -19.97 -0.47 -25.72
C ARG A 721 -20.23 0.34 -24.45
N SER A 722 -21.50 0.59 -24.15
CA SER A 722 -21.93 1.15 -22.86
C SER A 722 -21.77 0.14 -21.72
N VAL A 723 -21.37 0.63 -20.54
CA VAL A 723 -21.42 -0.10 -19.28
C VAL A 723 -22.03 0.72 -18.16
N SER A 724 -22.36 0.07 -17.04
CA SER A 724 -22.75 0.76 -15.83
C SER A 724 -21.57 1.45 -15.14
N LEU A 725 -21.85 2.49 -14.35
CA LEU A 725 -20.83 3.13 -13.52
C LEU A 725 -20.17 2.15 -12.54
N GLU A 726 -20.92 1.18 -12.03
CA GLU A 726 -20.40 0.11 -11.18
C GLU A 726 -19.42 -0.79 -11.94
N GLU A 727 -19.75 -1.15 -13.19
CA GLU A 727 -18.86 -1.94 -14.05
C GLU A 727 -17.58 -1.16 -14.37
N ALA A 728 -17.69 0.13 -14.72
CA ALA A 728 -16.52 0.97 -14.96
C ALA A 728 -15.68 1.19 -13.69
N GLY A 729 -16.32 1.49 -12.56
CA GLY A 729 -15.67 1.72 -11.28
C GLY A 729 -14.95 0.48 -10.75
N SER A 730 -15.57 -0.69 -10.82
CA SER A 730 -15.00 -1.94 -10.28
C SER A 730 -14.09 -2.69 -11.26
N LYS A 731 -14.40 -2.72 -12.57
CA LYS A 731 -13.66 -3.54 -13.55
C LYS A 731 -12.59 -2.77 -14.31
N TRP A 732 -12.78 -1.47 -14.56
CA TRP A 732 -11.89 -0.68 -15.43
C TRP A 732 -10.97 0.24 -14.66
N LEU A 733 -11.52 0.93 -13.66
CA LEU A 733 -10.83 2.04 -12.98
C LEU A 733 -10.43 1.69 -11.55
N ASN A 734 -10.98 0.60 -10.98
CA ASN A 734 -10.90 0.17 -9.59
C ASN A 734 -10.80 1.36 -8.61
N ALA A 735 -11.72 2.30 -8.81
CA ALA A 735 -11.85 3.58 -8.12
C ALA A 735 -13.24 3.66 -7.46
N THR A 736 -13.40 4.54 -6.47
CA THR A 736 -14.73 4.75 -5.88
C THR A 736 -15.72 5.21 -6.97
N PRO A 737 -17.03 4.89 -6.86
CA PRO A 737 -18.01 5.36 -7.84
C PRO A 737 -17.98 6.87 -8.06
N GLN A 738 -17.70 7.64 -7.00
CA GLN A 738 -17.52 9.10 -7.09
C GLN A 738 -16.34 9.47 -7.99
N VAL A 739 -15.16 8.87 -7.78
CA VAL A 739 -13.96 9.14 -8.59
C VAL A 739 -14.15 8.67 -10.03
N ALA A 740 -14.73 7.48 -10.23
CA ALA A 740 -15.02 6.94 -11.55
C ALA A 740 -15.98 7.86 -12.33
N GLU A 741 -17.05 8.33 -11.69
CA GLU A 741 -18.02 9.19 -12.36
C GLU A 741 -17.42 10.57 -12.65
N MET A 742 -16.81 11.22 -11.65
CA MET A 742 -16.25 12.57 -11.81
C MET A 742 -15.17 12.65 -12.88
N ASN A 743 -14.42 11.57 -13.10
CA ASN A 743 -13.34 11.54 -14.08
C ASN A 743 -13.70 10.87 -15.41
N TYR A 744 -14.75 10.04 -15.49
CA TYR A 744 -15.02 9.22 -16.71
C TYR A 744 -16.48 9.19 -17.17
N ALA A 745 -17.37 9.93 -16.51
CA ALA A 745 -18.78 9.97 -16.88
C ALA A 745 -19.48 11.31 -16.60
N ALA A 746 -18.84 12.23 -15.90
CA ALA A 746 -19.41 13.51 -15.52
C ALA A 746 -19.21 14.57 -16.62
N HIS A 747 -20.04 15.61 -16.55
CA HIS A 747 -20.00 16.75 -17.45
C HIS A 747 -19.18 17.89 -16.83
N SER A 748 -18.30 18.51 -17.60
CA SER A 748 -17.67 19.78 -17.23
C SER A 748 -17.40 20.60 -18.49
N SER A 749 -17.86 21.86 -18.51
CA SER A 749 -17.63 22.82 -19.58
C SER A 749 -16.95 24.06 -19.04
N THR A 750 -15.82 24.41 -19.64
CA THR A 750 -14.96 25.51 -19.18
C THR A 750 -14.50 26.38 -20.35
N LYS A 751 -14.52 27.69 -20.16
CA LYS A 751 -14.07 28.73 -21.09
C LYS A 751 -12.77 29.38 -20.60
N PRO A 752 -11.65 29.24 -21.31
CA PRO A 752 -10.35 29.80 -20.92
C PRO A 752 -10.22 31.29 -21.29
N VAL A 753 -11.05 32.13 -20.70
CA VAL A 753 -11.11 33.57 -21.01
C VAL A 753 -9.81 34.24 -20.56
N LEU A 754 -9.34 33.96 -19.34
CA LEU A 754 -8.11 34.54 -18.81
C LEU A 754 -6.89 34.17 -19.66
N ALA A 755 -6.70 32.87 -19.97
CA ALA A 755 -5.60 32.42 -20.81
C ALA A 755 -5.59 33.12 -22.18
N THR A 756 -6.77 33.23 -22.82
CA THR A 756 -6.92 33.90 -24.12
C THR A 756 -6.58 35.39 -24.04
N GLU A 757 -7.02 36.10 -22.99
CA GLU A 757 -6.70 37.51 -22.76
C GLU A 757 -5.21 37.75 -22.50
N LEU A 758 -4.52 36.78 -21.89
CA LEU A 758 -3.06 36.82 -21.75
C LEU A 758 -2.31 36.60 -23.07
N GLY A 759 -3.01 36.21 -24.13
CA GLY A 759 -2.45 35.93 -25.46
C GLY A 759 -2.07 34.48 -25.69
N TRP A 760 -2.62 33.54 -24.89
CA TRP A 760 -2.43 32.11 -25.11
C TRP A 760 -2.99 31.69 -26.48
N LYS A 761 -2.16 31.03 -27.28
CA LYS A 761 -2.50 30.58 -28.63
C LYS A 761 -2.17 29.09 -28.75
N PRO A 762 -3.12 28.20 -28.47
CA PRO A 762 -2.99 26.77 -28.72
C PRO A 762 -2.59 26.51 -30.17
N LYS A 763 -1.69 25.56 -30.40
CA LYS A 763 -1.19 25.20 -31.74
C LYS A 763 -1.87 23.95 -32.27
N LYS A 764 -2.43 23.11 -31.40
CA LYS A 764 -3.04 21.84 -31.79
C LYS A 764 -4.47 22.04 -32.24
N THR A 765 -4.85 21.22 -33.19
CA THR A 765 -6.14 21.27 -33.89
C THR A 765 -6.95 20.03 -33.56
N GLU A 766 -8.22 20.03 -33.98
CA GLU A 766 -9.07 18.82 -33.92
C GLU A 766 -8.40 17.63 -34.63
N GLN A 767 -7.65 17.88 -35.71
CA GLN A 767 -6.93 16.81 -36.41
C GLN A 767 -5.80 16.21 -35.56
N ASP A 768 -5.18 16.99 -34.68
CA ASP A 768 -4.18 16.50 -33.74
C ASP A 768 -4.83 15.67 -32.62
N TRP A 769 -6.01 16.09 -32.15
CA TRP A 769 -6.84 15.30 -31.23
C TRP A 769 -7.17 13.93 -31.82
N GLU A 770 -7.75 13.86 -33.02
CA GLU A 770 -8.07 12.60 -33.70
C GLU A 770 -6.84 11.69 -33.88
N LYS A 771 -5.70 12.26 -34.28
CA LYS A 771 -4.45 11.48 -34.46
C LYS A 771 -3.89 10.94 -33.14
N SER A 772 -4.09 11.66 -32.05
CA SER A 772 -3.52 11.33 -30.75
C SER A 772 -3.98 9.98 -30.19
N PHE A 773 -5.16 9.50 -30.60
CA PHE A 773 -5.67 8.21 -30.16
C PHE A 773 -4.82 7.05 -30.66
N VAL A 774 -4.39 7.08 -31.92
CA VAL A 774 -3.50 6.04 -32.47
C VAL A 774 -2.13 6.09 -31.80
N GLU A 775 -1.60 7.28 -31.57
CA GLU A 775 -0.32 7.45 -30.87
C GLU A 775 -0.40 6.94 -29.43
N SER A 776 -1.42 7.35 -28.67
CA SER A 776 -1.65 6.92 -27.29
C SER A 776 -1.86 5.41 -27.20
N PHE A 777 -2.59 4.83 -28.16
CA PHE A 777 -2.82 3.39 -28.20
C PHE A 777 -1.53 2.63 -28.48
N GLN A 778 -0.72 3.10 -29.43
CA GLN A 778 0.59 2.51 -29.70
C GLN A 778 1.52 2.60 -28.48
N MET A 779 1.50 3.71 -27.74
CA MET A 779 2.29 3.86 -26.51
C MET A 779 1.89 2.80 -25.47
N VAL A 780 0.59 2.58 -25.25
CA VAL A 780 0.10 1.54 -24.33
C VAL A 780 0.51 0.13 -24.81
N LEU A 781 0.47 -0.13 -26.12
CA LEU A 781 0.93 -1.42 -26.66
C LEU A 781 2.44 -1.63 -26.49
N ASP A 782 3.23 -0.56 -26.55
CA ASP A 782 4.68 -0.63 -26.38
C ASP A 782 5.10 -0.73 -24.90
N GLU A 783 4.28 -0.20 -23.98
CA GLU A 783 4.41 -0.46 -22.53
C GLU A 783 4.26 -1.95 -22.22
N GLN A 784 3.30 -2.65 -22.84
CA GLN A 784 3.07 -4.09 -22.62
C GLN A 784 4.16 -5.03 -23.15
N LYS A 785 5.11 -4.52 -23.96
CA LYS A 785 6.21 -5.30 -24.53
C LYS A 785 7.50 -5.21 -23.73
N LYS A 786 7.59 -4.27 -22.79
CA LYS A 786 8.73 -4.09 -21.88
C LYS A 786 8.49 -4.89 -20.62
#